data_AF-Q9N2P8-F1
#
_entry.id   AF-Q9N2P8-F1
#
_cell.length_a   1.000
_cell.length_b   1.000
_cell.length_c   1.000
_cell.angle_alpha   90.00
_cell.angle_beta   90.00
_cell.angle_gamma   90.00
#
_symmetry.space_group_name_H-M   'P 1'
#
loop_
_entity.id
_entity.type
_entity.pdbx_description
1 polymer ?
#
loop_
_entity_poly.entity_id
_entity_poly.type
_entity_poly.pdbx_seq_one_letter_code
_entity_poly.pdbx_strand_id
1 'polypeptide(L)'
;MSSNSQKLLALLQRPLEPTFYPKDDGKTLIDLPDNYLTERYRPIGANLQTRFSNDADTRIPVRRVATPDIAFAEAIPRRGGFSLFVDKHRKIAGDLIALFLRQPDVDTLMAVGSYACDRLNPMLFQYALSVAIQNRPDTKDVNIPSLLQLFPDSFVDPTTFPRAREEGSVVQQSDRMVVNIEMNFTASDREEEQRLAFFREDIGVNLHHWHWHLVYPGDGPDSVVRKDRRGELFYYMHQQLIARYNVERFCARLSRVRPLSNLRVAIPEGYFPKIIRSVNNRAFPPRPQNQILGSVNRVDDDVIFTVTDLENWEKRISDSIDAGLVMGTNGQRVPLTEENGTDILGNLMEPSSLSINRQYYGSYHGNLHNIIAYSHDPEGRFLEGYGVVGEFQTAMRDPTFYRLHAQVDNMFHRHKNTLQPYPANQLNYNGIQIQSLGVQLNRANAPANILLTYWQRSQIDLATGMDFGPQGNVFAAFTHLQHAPFTFRLTVNNSGARRRGTCRIFIGPKTDERNIALTHQEQRILMIELDKFNVTLNPGSNSIVRRSEQSSVTIPYERTFRSAAPSNQPGTEVYRFCNCGWPSHLLIPKGSPEGMPFDLFAMISDYTADTVNQEFDENVDCNDSHSFCGLRDRLYPDRRAMGYPFDRRAPNAIRTLQDFARPNSNMALTNVQIRFTNSVIART
;
A
#
# COMPACT_ATOMS: atom_id res chain seq x y z
N MET A 1 -2.40 20.29 25.98
CA MET A 1 -2.84 21.34 25.04
C MET A 1 -2.68 20.75 23.65
N SER A 2 -3.77 20.61 22.88
CA SER A 2 -3.65 20.13 21.50
C SER A 2 -2.80 21.13 20.72
N SER A 3 -1.87 20.62 19.93
CA SER A 3 -1.09 21.45 19.02
C SER A 3 -2.01 22.21 18.07
N ASN A 4 -1.66 23.46 17.74
CA ASN A 4 -2.40 24.30 16.79
C ASN A 4 -2.58 23.61 15.42
N SER A 5 -1.73 22.63 15.08
CA SER A 5 -1.80 21.81 13.86
C SER A 5 -3.01 20.87 13.78
N GLN A 6 -3.56 20.43 14.92
CA GLN A 6 -4.65 19.44 14.96
C GLN A 6 -5.95 19.95 14.33
N LYS A 7 -6.16 21.26 14.25
CA LYS A 7 -7.35 21.84 13.60
C LYS A 7 -7.46 21.50 12.10
N LEU A 8 -6.35 21.14 11.46
CA LEU A 8 -6.35 20.69 10.06
C LEU A 8 -7.16 19.39 9.87
N LEU A 9 -7.35 18.59 10.93
CA LEU A 9 -8.19 17.39 10.89
C LEU A 9 -9.66 17.70 10.61
N ALA A 10 -10.13 18.93 10.90
CA ALA A 10 -11.47 19.36 10.54
C ALA A 10 -11.68 19.47 9.01
N LEU A 11 -10.59 19.55 8.23
CA LEU A 11 -10.61 19.49 6.76
C LEU A 11 -10.43 18.05 6.22
N LEU A 12 -10.02 17.11 7.07
CA LEU A 12 -9.78 15.70 6.73
C LEU A 12 -10.89 14.80 7.27
N GLN A 13 -12.15 15.17 7.04
CA GLN A 13 -13.31 14.36 7.39
C GLN A 13 -14.49 14.77 6.52
N ARG A 14 -15.45 13.86 6.30
CA ARG A 14 -16.67 14.11 5.52
C ARG A 14 -16.43 14.93 4.23
N PRO A 15 -15.70 14.36 3.26
CA PRO A 15 -15.13 15.14 2.14
C PRO A 15 -16.16 15.85 1.25
N LEU A 16 -17.43 15.44 1.22
CA LEU A 16 -18.46 16.14 0.44
C LEU A 16 -19.25 17.16 1.26
N GLU A 17 -19.21 17.09 2.59
CA GLU A 17 -19.84 18.07 3.46
C GLU A 17 -19.08 19.40 3.42
N PRO A 18 -19.72 20.52 3.06
CA PRO A 18 -19.05 21.81 2.99
C PRO A 18 -18.36 22.19 4.30
N THR A 19 -17.33 23.01 4.21
CA THR A 19 -16.47 23.36 5.34
C THR A 19 -17.24 24.10 6.45
N PHE A 20 -18.32 24.84 6.11
CA PHE A 20 -19.21 25.48 7.08
C PHE A 20 -20.19 24.51 7.79
N TYR A 21 -20.33 23.28 7.31
CA TYR A 21 -21.19 22.27 7.93
C TYR A 21 -20.50 21.74 9.19
N PRO A 22 -21.22 21.55 10.32
CA PRO A 22 -20.63 21.06 11.56
C PRO A 22 -19.87 19.74 11.40
N LYS A 23 -18.72 19.65 12.06
CA LYS A 23 -17.78 18.52 12.08
C LYS A 23 -17.83 17.83 13.44
N ASP A 24 -17.21 16.65 13.55
CA ASP A 24 -17.13 15.88 14.81
C ASP A 24 -18.49 15.67 15.51
N ASP A 25 -19.47 15.11 14.77
CA ASP A 25 -20.85 14.93 15.23
C ASP A 25 -21.55 16.22 15.69
N GLY A 26 -21.24 17.35 15.05
CA GLY A 26 -21.85 18.63 15.35
C GLY A 26 -21.07 19.51 16.34
N LYS A 27 -19.97 19.01 16.89
CA LYS A 27 -19.22 19.67 17.97
C LYS A 27 -18.21 20.69 17.48
N THR A 28 -17.74 20.58 16.24
CA THR A 28 -16.70 21.47 15.71
C THR A 28 -17.24 22.29 14.54
N LEU A 29 -17.08 23.61 14.60
CA LEU A 29 -17.44 24.52 13.52
C LEU A 29 -16.20 25.27 13.02
N ILE A 30 -16.05 25.39 11.70
CA ILE A 30 -15.03 26.23 11.08
C ILE A 30 -15.67 27.57 10.73
N ASP A 31 -15.20 28.65 11.33
CA ASP A 31 -15.74 29.99 11.11
C ASP A 31 -15.19 30.58 9.82
N LEU A 32 -15.95 30.39 8.73
CA LEU A 32 -15.59 30.85 7.39
C LEU A 32 -15.93 32.33 7.16
N PRO A 33 -15.03 33.11 6.55
CA PRO A 33 -15.37 34.39 5.94
C PRO A 33 -16.44 34.23 4.83
N ASP A 34 -17.32 35.22 4.65
CA ASP A 34 -18.40 35.14 3.64
C ASP A 34 -17.88 34.92 2.21
N ASN A 35 -16.71 35.46 1.88
CA ASN A 35 -16.08 35.28 0.56
C ASN A 35 -15.54 33.85 0.35
N TYR A 36 -15.48 33.01 1.38
CA TYR A 36 -15.05 31.61 1.27
C TYR A 36 -16.21 30.69 0.89
N LEU A 37 -17.46 31.12 1.12
CA LEU A 37 -18.62 30.40 0.61
C LEU A 37 -18.57 30.35 -0.92
N THR A 38 -18.81 29.16 -1.46
CA THR A 38 -18.98 28.98 -2.91
C THR A 38 -20.18 29.78 -3.40
N GLU A 39 -20.23 30.06 -4.71
CA GLU A 39 -21.29 30.86 -5.31
C GLU A 39 -22.70 30.37 -4.95
N ARG A 40 -22.88 29.05 -4.84
CA ARG A 40 -24.15 28.43 -4.44
C ARG A 40 -24.60 28.83 -3.03
N TYR A 41 -23.68 28.92 -2.07
CA TYR A 41 -24.01 29.11 -0.65
C TYR A 41 -23.89 30.56 -0.19
N ARG A 42 -23.15 31.40 -0.92
CA ARG A 42 -22.96 32.82 -0.60
C ARG A 42 -24.26 33.60 -0.36
N PRO A 43 -25.35 33.46 -1.16
CA PRO A 43 -26.59 34.21 -0.93
C PRO A 43 -27.32 33.85 0.37
N ILE A 44 -27.02 32.68 0.96
CA ILE A 44 -27.67 32.18 2.18
C ILE A 44 -26.68 32.03 3.35
N GLY A 45 -25.50 32.64 3.25
CA GLY A 45 -24.42 32.49 4.24
C GLY A 45 -24.84 32.83 5.67
N ALA A 46 -25.53 33.96 5.86
CA ALA A 46 -26.02 34.39 7.18
C ALA A 46 -27.04 33.40 7.79
N ASN A 47 -27.86 32.75 6.96
CA ASN A 47 -28.79 31.73 7.41
C ASN A 47 -28.05 30.44 7.82
N LEU A 48 -27.05 30.02 7.04
CA LEU A 48 -26.23 28.85 7.34
C LEU A 48 -25.43 29.04 8.64
N GLN A 49 -24.83 30.21 8.82
CA GLN A 49 -24.14 30.56 10.07
C GLN A 49 -25.10 30.46 11.25
N THR A 50 -26.28 31.11 11.20
CA THR A 50 -27.28 31.05 12.29
C THR A 50 -27.73 29.61 12.59
N ARG A 51 -27.97 28.79 11.56
CA ARG A 51 -28.46 27.41 11.71
C ARG A 51 -27.46 26.50 12.43
N PHE A 52 -26.17 26.71 12.21
CA PHE A 52 -25.11 25.81 12.69
C PHE A 52 -24.27 26.38 13.84
N SER A 53 -24.51 27.63 14.27
CA SER A 53 -23.65 28.31 15.28
C SER A 53 -24.01 28.07 16.74
N ASN A 54 -25.22 27.58 17.07
CA ASN A 54 -25.72 27.65 18.44
C ASN A 54 -25.22 26.52 19.37
N ASP A 55 -24.79 25.38 18.83
CA ASP A 55 -24.55 24.15 19.60
C ASP A 55 -23.12 23.58 19.45
N ALA A 56 -22.16 24.34 18.89
CA ALA A 56 -20.79 23.88 18.67
C ALA A 56 -19.89 24.06 19.90
N ASP A 57 -19.25 22.98 20.35
CA ASP A 57 -18.29 22.97 21.46
C ASP A 57 -16.96 23.66 21.11
N THR A 58 -16.51 23.50 19.86
CA THR A 58 -15.22 23.99 19.37
C THR A 58 -15.42 24.84 18.13
N ARG A 59 -14.82 26.03 18.11
CA ARG A 59 -14.82 26.92 16.94
C ARG A 59 -13.40 27.15 16.44
N ILE A 60 -13.19 26.93 15.15
CA ILE A 60 -11.90 27.12 14.49
C ILE A 60 -11.98 28.40 13.66
N PRO A 61 -11.42 29.53 14.15
CA PRO A 61 -11.41 30.77 13.39
C PRO A 61 -10.48 30.65 12.18
N VAL A 62 -10.98 31.01 10.99
CA VAL A 62 -10.16 31.06 9.77
C VAL A 62 -9.56 32.45 9.60
N ARG A 63 -8.22 32.50 9.56
CA ARG A 63 -7.46 33.73 9.29
C ARG A 63 -7.83 34.27 7.90
N ARG A 64 -8.09 35.58 7.80
CA ARG A 64 -8.25 36.23 6.50
C ARG A 64 -6.91 36.25 5.77
N VAL A 65 -6.87 35.68 4.57
CA VAL A 65 -5.72 35.71 3.67
C VAL A 65 -6.16 36.20 2.29
N ALA A 66 -5.20 36.55 1.43
CA ALA A 66 -5.50 36.80 0.03
C ALA A 66 -6.14 35.55 -0.61
N THR A 67 -7.08 35.75 -1.52
CA THR A 67 -7.76 34.64 -2.21
C THR A 67 -6.73 33.71 -2.85
N PRO A 68 -6.68 32.42 -2.47
CA PRO A 68 -5.75 31.47 -3.05
C PRO A 68 -6.04 31.25 -4.53
N ASP A 69 -4.99 31.27 -5.36
CA ASP A 69 -5.10 30.86 -6.76
C ASP A 69 -5.13 29.34 -6.85
N ILE A 70 -6.31 28.79 -7.13
CA ILE A 70 -6.56 27.36 -7.26
C ILE A 70 -7.19 27.00 -8.61
N ALA A 71 -7.23 27.95 -9.56
CA ALA A 71 -7.91 27.75 -10.85
C ALA A 71 -7.33 26.56 -11.64
N PHE A 72 -6.02 26.33 -11.50
CA PHE A 72 -5.34 25.16 -12.08
C PHE A 72 -5.92 23.82 -11.59
N ALA A 73 -6.37 23.76 -10.33
CA ALA A 73 -6.92 22.55 -9.73
C ALA A 73 -8.42 22.37 -9.99
N GLU A 74 -9.14 23.44 -10.29
CA GLU A 74 -10.54 23.40 -10.73
C GLU A 74 -10.72 22.75 -12.12
N ALA A 75 -9.61 22.55 -12.85
CA ALA A 75 -9.59 21.77 -14.09
C ALA A 75 -10.03 20.30 -13.89
N ILE A 76 -9.99 19.78 -12.65
CA ILE A 76 -10.66 18.53 -12.29
C ILE A 76 -12.01 18.88 -11.66
N PRO A 77 -13.14 18.48 -12.26
CA PRO A 77 -14.45 18.78 -11.70
C PRO A 77 -14.60 18.27 -10.27
N ARG A 78 -15.25 19.06 -9.41
CA ARG A 78 -15.50 18.69 -7.99
C ARG A 78 -16.15 17.31 -7.84
N ARG A 79 -16.99 16.90 -8.79
CA ARG A 79 -17.64 15.57 -8.82
C ARG A 79 -17.15 14.64 -9.95
N GLY A 80 -16.01 14.98 -10.56
CA GLY A 80 -15.34 14.15 -11.56
C GLY A 80 -14.54 13.00 -10.94
N GLY A 81 -14.04 12.11 -11.79
CA GLY A 81 -13.05 11.10 -11.38
C GLY A 81 -11.69 11.75 -11.09
N PHE A 82 -10.93 11.15 -10.17
CA PHE A 82 -9.55 11.52 -9.89
C PHE A 82 -8.68 10.27 -9.80
N SER A 83 -7.64 10.22 -10.63
CA SER A 83 -6.73 9.08 -10.75
C SER A 83 -5.32 9.58 -10.92
N LEU A 84 -4.40 9.08 -10.09
CA LEU A 84 -2.98 9.40 -10.18
C LEU A 84 -2.27 8.68 -11.33
N PHE A 85 -2.93 7.74 -12.03
CA PHE A 85 -2.42 7.17 -13.28
C PHE A 85 -2.63 8.09 -14.48
N VAL A 86 -3.55 9.06 -14.38
CA VAL A 86 -3.75 10.12 -15.38
C VAL A 86 -2.71 11.21 -15.17
N ASP A 87 -1.92 11.52 -16.21
CA ASP A 87 -0.81 12.48 -16.10
C ASP A 87 -1.25 13.87 -15.67
N LYS A 88 -2.31 14.40 -16.31
CA LYS A 88 -2.91 15.69 -15.97
C LYS A 88 -3.31 15.76 -14.49
N HIS A 89 -3.98 14.73 -13.99
CA HIS A 89 -4.42 14.69 -12.59
C HIS A 89 -3.25 14.66 -11.61
N ARG A 90 -2.21 13.86 -11.91
CA ARG A 90 -1.03 13.75 -11.06
C ARG A 90 -0.22 15.05 -11.01
N LYS A 91 -0.10 15.78 -12.14
CA LYS A 91 0.50 17.12 -12.19
C LYS A 91 -0.28 18.14 -11.35
N ILE A 92 -1.60 18.20 -11.53
CA ILE A 92 -2.49 19.09 -10.75
C ILE A 92 -2.37 18.78 -9.24
N ALA A 93 -2.31 17.51 -8.86
CA ALA A 93 -2.09 17.11 -7.48
C ALA A 93 -0.73 17.59 -6.96
N GLY A 94 0.33 17.45 -7.75
CA GLY A 94 1.66 17.96 -7.44
C GLY A 94 1.69 19.48 -7.21
N ASP A 95 1.02 20.25 -8.05
CA ASP A 95 0.92 21.70 -7.94
C ASP A 95 0.11 22.12 -6.69
N LEU A 96 -0.96 21.38 -6.37
CA LEU A 96 -1.75 21.61 -5.16
C LEU A 96 -0.96 21.28 -3.88
N ILE A 97 -0.16 20.21 -3.90
CA ILE A 97 0.80 19.90 -2.82
C ILE A 97 1.79 21.06 -2.66
N ALA A 98 2.37 21.55 -3.74
CA ALA A 98 3.29 22.69 -3.72
C ALA A 98 2.64 23.94 -3.10
N LEU A 99 1.38 24.19 -3.44
CA LEU A 99 0.58 25.29 -2.88
C LEU A 99 0.35 25.15 -1.38
N PHE A 100 0.12 23.95 -0.85
CA PHE A 100 -0.02 23.73 0.59
C PHE A 100 1.33 23.77 1.33
N LEU A 101 2.41 23.27 0.73
CA LEU A 101 3.74 23.29 1.34
C LEU A 101 4.31 24.70 1.48
N ARG A 102 4.05 25.59 0.52
CA ARG A 102 4.58 26.97 0.56
C ARG A 102 3.90 27.89 1.59
N GLN A 103 2.87 27.44 2.29
CA GLN A 103 2.20 28.27 3.29
C GLN A 103 3.13 28.54 4.48
N PRO A 104 3.20 29.78 4.99
CA PRO A 104 4.19 30.17 6.00
C PRO A 104 3.97 29.49 7.35
N ASP A 105 2.73 29.17 7.69
CA ASP A 105 2.34 28.58 8.97
C ASP A 105 1.03 27.77 8.84
N VAL A 106 0.74 26.99 9.88
CA VAL A 106 -0.48 26.17 10.01
C VAL A 106 -1.77 26.99 9.84
N ASP A 107 -1.81 28.22 10.36
CA ASP A 107 -3.03 29.05 10.30
C ASP A 107 -3.35 29.49 8.87
N THR A 108 -2.31 29.83 8.11
CA THR A 108 -2.41 30.20 6.71
C THR A 108 -2.73 28.97 5.87
N LEU A 109 -2.13 27.81 6.18
CA LEU A 109 -2.51 26.54 5.57
C LEU A 109 -3.98 26.19 5.83
N MET A 110 -4.47 26.36 7.06
CA MET A 110 -5.88 26.16 7.40
C MET A 110 -6.77 27.07 6.55
N ALA A 111 -6.43 28.36 6.43
CA ALA A 111 -7.22 29.29 5.63
C ALA A 111 -7.24 28.93 4.14
N VAL A 112 -6.09 28.60 3.57
CA VAL A 112 -5.98 28.19 2.16
C VAL A 112 -6.72 26.87 1.93
N GLY A 113 -6.58 25.91 2.85
CA GLY A 113 -7.26 24.63 2.84
C GLY A 113 -8.78 24.78 2.91
N SER A 114 -9.30 25.61 3.82
CA SER A 114 -10.74 25.90 3.94
C SER A 114 -11.32 26.53 2.68
N TYR A 115 -10.58 27.40 2.00
CA TYR A 115 -11.02 27.97 0.73
C TYR A 115 -11.08 26.91 -0.39
N ALA A 116 -10.06 26.04 -0.47
CA ALA A 116 -9.93 25.03 -1.51
C ALA A 116 -10.89 23.84 -1.33
N CYS A 117 -11.14 23.41 -0.09
CA CYS A 117 -11.92 22.21 0.25
C CYS A 117 -13.29 22.15 -0.44
N ASP A 118 -14.03 23.27 -0.44
CA ASP A 118 -15.38 23.29 -1.00
C ASP A 118 -15.43 23.45 -2.52
N ARG A 119 -14.29 23.79 -3.15
CA ARG A 119 -14.18 24.10 -4.59
C ARG A 119 -13.57 22.97 -5.40
N LEU A 120 -12.62 22.24 -4.82
CA LEU A 120 -11.85 21.22 -5.51
C LEU A 120 -12.47 19.83 -5.42
N ASN A 121 -12.02 18.92 -6.29
CA ASN A 121 -12.33 17.51 -6.20
C ASN A 121 -11.93 16.94 -4.81
N PRO A 122 -12.84 16.29 -4.06
CA PRO A 122 -12.58 15.84 -2.70
C PRO A 122 -11.40 14.87 -2.61
N MET A 123 -11.27 13.91 -3.52
CA MET A 123 -10.16 12.95 -3.48
C MET A 123 -8.82 13.64 -3.74
N LEU A 124 -8.78 14.55 -4.73
CA LEU A 124 -7.61 15.40 -5.00
C LEU A 124 -7.21 16.23 -3.77
N PHE A 125 -8.18 16.91 -3.15
CA PHE A 125 -7.93 17.77 -1.99
C PHE A 125 -7.41 16.96 -0.80
N GLN A 126 -8.10 15.86 -0.46
CA GLN A 126 -7.73 14.98 0.65
C GLN A 126 -6.34 14.38 0.44
N TYR A 127 -6.03 13.95 -0.78
CA TYR A 127 -4.70 13.47 -1.14
C TYR A 127 -3.63 14.56 -0.98
N ALA A 128 -3.81 15.72 -1.61
CA ALA A 128 -2.81 16.78 -1.61
C ALA A 128 -2.55 17.36 -0.21
N LEU A 129 -3.61 17.57 0.57
CA LEU A 129 -3.50 18.06 1.95
C LEU A 129 -2.83 17.02 2.85
N SER A 130 -3.15 15.74 2.70
CA SER A 130 -2.50 14.65 3.44
C SER A 130 -1.00 14.60 3.14
N VAL A 131 -0.60 14.65 1.86
CA VAL A 131 0.82 14.69 1.47
C VAL A 131 1.51 15.94 2.05
N ALA A 132 0.87 17.11 2.00
CA ALA A 132 1.44 18.32 2.58
C ALA A 132 1.66 18.20 4.10
N ILE A 133 0.67 17.71 4.84
CA ILE A 133 0.75 17.51 6.30
C ILE A 133 1.87 16.51 6.66
N GLN A 134 2.12 15.49 5.84
CA GLN A 134 3.22 14.55 6.09
C GLN A 134 4.61 15.13 5.86
N ASN A 135 4.75 16.14 5.01
CA ASN A 135 6.06 16.67 4.62
C ASN A 135 6.38 18.04 5.25
N ARG A 136 5.40 18.70 5.89
CA ARG A 136 5.62 19.97 6.60
C ARG A 136 6.24 19.76 8.00
N PRO A 137 7.27 20.55 8.37
CA PRO A 137 7.88 20.46 9.71
C PRO A 137 6.93 20.81 10.86
N ASP A 138 6.00 21.76 10.64
CA ASP A 138 5.06 22.28 11.65
C ASP A 138 3.78 21.45 11.81
N THR A 139 3.65 20.33 11.10
CA THR A 139 2.51 19.41 11.19
C THR A 139 2.93 17.96 11.42
N LYS A 140 4.17 17.73 11.91
CA LYS A 140 4.72 16.39 12.19
C LYS A 140 4.02 15.62 13.31
N ASP A 141 3.02 16.21 13.98
CA ASP A 141 2.24 15.63 15.08
C ASP A 141 0.73 15.42 14.74
N VAL A 142 0.27 15.84 13.56
CA VAL A 142 -1.09 15.64 13.01
C VAL A 142 -1.35 14.21 12.49
N ASN A 143 -2.33 13.52 13.08
CA ASN A 143 -2.71 12.18 12.65
C ASN A 143 -3.66 12.20 11.46
N ILE A 144 -3.13 11.94 10.27
CA ILE A 144 -3.95 11.87 9.06
C ILE A 144 -4.91 10.67 9.14
N PRO A 145 -6.22 10.88 8.99
CA PRO A 145 -7.20 9.80 8.94
C PRO A 145 -6.90 8.83 7.80
N SER A 146 -7.14 7.54 8.04
CA SER A 146 -7.06 6.53 6.99
C SER A 146 -8.07 6.83 5.88
N LEU A 147 -7.75 6.50 4.62
CA LEU A 147 -8.68 6.70 3.51
C LEU A 147 -10.02 5.99 3.73
N LEU A 148 -10.04 4.89 4.50
CA LEU A 148 -11.29 4.20 4.89
C LEU A 148 -12.26 5.13 5.65
N GLN A 149 -11.76 6.08 6.43
CA GLN A 149 -12.56 7.05 7.19
C GLN A 149 -13.03 8.22 6.32
N LEU A 150 -12.43 8.41 5.13
CA LEU A 150 -12.77 9.50 4.22
C LEU A 150 -13.68 9.02 3.08
N PHE A 151 -13.37 7.86 2.50
CA PHE A 151 -14.05 7.28 1.35
C PHE A 151 -14.26 5.77 1.55
N PRO A 152 -15.10 5.35 2.52
CA PRO A 152 -15.38 3.95 2.79
C PRO A 152 -15.99 3.22 1.57
N ASP A 153 -16.60 3.96 0.65
CA ASP A 153 -17.20 3.44 -0.59
C ASP A 153 -16.17 2.86 -1.57
N SER A 154 -14.89 3.20 -1.43
CA SER A 154 -13.79 2.54 -2.17
C SER A 154 -13.47 1.14 -1.62
N PHE A 155 -13.98 0.79 -0.44
CA PHE A 155 -13.56 -0.42 0.28
C PHE A 155 -14.67 -1.44 0.54
N VAL A 156 -15.90 -0.96 0.69
CA VAL A 156 -17.03 -1.71 1.21
C VAL A 156 -18.09 -1.91 0.13
N ASP A 157 -18.75 -3.08 0.14
CA ASP A 157 -19.90 -3.35 -0.73
C ASP A 157 -20.96 -2.26 -0.58
N PRO A 158 -21.39 -1.60 -1.67
CA PRO A 158 -22.33 -0.49 -1.60
C PRO A 158 -23.69 -0.86 -1.02
N THR A 159 -24.09 -2.14 -1.02
CA THR A 159 -25.34 -2.57 -0.36
C THR A 159 -25.31 -2.36 1.16
N THR A 160 -24.13 -2.20 1.75
CA THR A 160 -23.92 -1.93 3.18
C THR A 160 -24.37 -0.52 3.57
N PHE A 161 -24.17 0.48 2.71
CA PHE A 161 -24.42 1.88 3.06
C PHE A 161 -25.90 2.23 3.28
N PRO A 162 -26.86 1.78 2.46
CA PRO A 162 -28.28 1.98 2.74
C PRO A 162 -28.69 1.41 4.10
N ARG A 163 -28.21 0.19 4.44
CA ARG A 163 -28.46 -0.46 5.73
C ARG A 163 -27.84 0.32 6.88
N ALA A 164 -26.60 0.79 6.72
CA ALA A 164 -25.94 1.63 7.71
C ALA A 164 -26.64 2.98 7.91
N ARG A 165 -27.17 3.59 6.84
CA ARG A 165 -27.97 4.83 6.91
C ARG A 165 -29.27 4.59 7.63
N GLU A 166 -29.98 3.51 7.31
CA GLU A 166 -31.22 3.11 7.99
C GLU A 166 -30.97 2.91 9.49
N GLU A 167 -29.98 2.08 9.83
CA GLU A 167 -29.60 1.80 11.21
C GLU A 167 -29.29 3.09 11.98
N GLY A 168 -28.41 3.94 11.43
CA GLY A 168 -28.02 5.15 12.14
C GLY A 168 -29.09 6.25 12.19
N SER A 169 -30.06 6.25 11.27
CA SER A 169 -31.12 7.26 11.24
C SER A 169 -32.33 6.88 12.08
N VAL A 170 -32.60 5.57 12.24
CA VAL A 170 -33.79 5.04 12.93
C VAL A 170 -33.47 4.63 14.37
N VAL A 171 -32.30 4.03 14.60
CA VAL A 171 -31.96 3.39 15.88
C VAL A 171 -31.11 4.33 16.74
N GLN A 172 -31.48 4.44 18.02
CA GLN A 172 -30.68 5.18 19.00
C GLN A 172 -29.28 4.57 19.12
N GLN A 173 -28.25 5.40 19.30
CA GLN A 173 -26.86 4.95 19.25
C GLN A 173 -26.53 3.79 20.21
N SER A 174 -27.16 3.72 21.38
CA SER A 174 -26.98 2.62 22.36
C SER A 174 -27.49 1.28 21.86
N ASP A 175 -28.47 1.29 20.95
CA ASP A 175 -29.22 0.11 20.51
C ASP A 175 -28.82 -0.31 19.09
N ARG A 176 -27.90 0.43 18.45
CA ARG A 176 -27.45 0.16 17.09
C ARG A 176 -26.81 -1.22 16.97
N MET A 177 -27.22 -1.95 15.95
CA MET A 177 -26.67 -3.25 15.59
C MET A 177 -25.59 -3.13 14.52
N VAL A 178 -24.67 -4.10 14.54
CA VAL A 178 -23.57 -4.16 13.57
C VAL A 178 -24.07 -4.61 12.21
N VAL A 179 -23.80 -3.84 11.17
CA VAL A 179 -24.16 -4.18 9.77
C VAL A 179 -23.15 -5.17 9.21
N ASN A 180 -23.60 -6.25 8.58
CA ASN A 180 -22.69 -7.26 8.02
C ASN A 180 -22.28 -6.91 6.59
N ILE A 181 -20.96 -7.00 6.34
CA ILE A 181 -20.35 -6.98 5.01
C ILE A 181 -20.07 -8.44 4.63
N GLU A 182 -20.68 -8.90 3.55
CA GLU A 182 -20.49 -10.26 3.04
C GLU A 182 -19.10 -10.41 2.40
N MET A 183 -18.43 -11.54 2.61
CA MET A 183 -17.14 -11.82 1.95
C MET A 183 -17.32 -12.04 0.44
N ASN A 184 -18.34 -12.79 0.04
CA ASN A 184 -18.61 -13.15 -1.34
C ASN A 184 -19.63 -12.17 -1.94
N PHE A 185 -19.17 -10.98 -2.35
CA PHE A 185 -20.05 -9.96 -2.96
C PHE A 185 -19.70 -9.67 -4.43
N THR A 186 -18.47 -9.92 -4.88
CA THR A 186 -18.03 -9.63 -6.26
C THR A 186 -18.28 -10.76 -7.24
N ALA A 187 -18.08 -12.01 -6.82
CA ALA A 187 -18.42 -13.22 -7.58
C ALA A 187 -18.83 -14.39 -6.66
N SER A 188 -19.39 -15.43 -7.26
CA SER A 188 -19.67 -16.72 -6.59
C SER A 188 -18.49 -17.68 -6.73
N ASP A 189 -18.48 -18.78 -5.96
CA ASP A 189 -17.43 -19.83 -6.05
C ASP A 189 -17.34 -20.54 -7.42
N ARG A 190 -18.25 -20.22 -8.36
CA ARG A 190 -18.15 -20.64 -9.77
C ARG A 190 -17.01 -19.93 -10.52
N GLU A 191 -16.60 -18.75 -10.07
CA GLU A 191 -15.44 -18.04 -10.59
C GLU A 191 -14.20 -18.51 -9.82
N GLU A 192 -13.23 -19.11 -10.51
CA GLU A 192 -12.05 -19.67 -9.84
C GLU A 192 -11.22 -18.61 -9.14
N GLU A 193 -11.17 -17.40 -9.72
CA GLU A 193 -10.50 -16.26 -9.11
C GLU A 193 -11.18 -15.83 -7.80
N GLN A 194 -12.44 -16.19 -7.52
CA GLN A 194 -13.10 -15.85 -6.26
C GLN A 194 -12.38 -16.42 -5.04
N ARG A 195 -11.64 -17.53 -5.20
CA ARG A 195 -10.85 -18.14 -4.11
C ARG A 195 -9.81 -17.20 -3.49
N LEU A 196 -9.39 -16.18 -4.23
CA LEU A 196 -8.38 -15.19 -3.85
C LEU A 196 -9.00 -13.83 -3.45
N ALA A 197 -10.33 -13.71 -3.41
CA ALA A 197 -11.01 -12.48 -3.01
C ALA A 197 -10.59 -12.02 -1.60
N PHE A 198 -10.36 -12.95 -0.67
CA PHE A 198 -9.87 -12.62 0.69
C PHE A 198 -8.53 -11.87 0.70
N PHE A 199 -7.72 -11.99 -0.35
CA PHE A 199 -6.46 -11.27 -0.50
C PHE A 199 -6.67 -9.99 -1.30
N ARG A 200 -7.32 -10.11 -2.47
CA ARG A 200 -7.50 -8.98 -3.40
C ARG A 200 -8.40 -7.88 -2.85
N GLU A 201 -9.42 -8.26 -2.09
CA GLU A 201 -10.48 -7.37 -1.60
C GLU A 201 -10.35 -7.07 -0.11
N ASP A 202 -9.26 -7.54 0.53
CA ASP A 202 -8.91 -7.17 1.90
C ASP A 202 -8.74 -5.65 2.01
N ILE A 203 -9.45 -5.06 2.97
CA ILE A 203 -9.43 -3.62 3.19
C ILE A 203 -8.01 -3.16 3.59
N GLY A 204 -7.31 -3.91 4.43
CA GLY A 204 -5.97 -3.58 4.91
C GLY A 204 -4.91 -3.61 3.79
N VAL A 205 -4.98 -4.56 2.87
CA VAL A 205 -4.08 -4.64 1.71
C VAL A 205 -4.28 -3.46 0.77
N ASN A 206 -5.53 -3.14 0.44
CA ASN A 206 -5.84 -1.99 -0.41
C ASN A 206 -5.47 -0.66 0.26
N LEU A 207 -5.64 -0.56 1.59
CA LEU A 207 -5.14 0.59 2.36
C LEU A 207 -3.62 0.67 2.33
N HIS A 208 -2.89 -0.43 2.52
CA HIS A 208 -1.42 -0.44 2.42
C HIS A 208 -0.96 0.12 1.07
N HIS A 209 -1.54 -0.35 -0.04
CA HIS A 209 -1.18 0.09 -1.38
C HIS A 209 -1.48 1.58 -1.60
N TRP A 210 -2.62 2.09 -1.13
CA TRP A 210 -2.90 3.53 -1.16
C TRP A 210 -1.89 4.34 -0.34
N HIS A 211 -1.62 3.93 0.91
CA HIS A 211 -0.70 4.65 1.79
C HIS A 211 0.73 4.61 1.26
N TRP A 212 1.17 3.51 0.65
CA TRP A 212 2.48 3.42 0.01
C TRP A 212 2.63 4.47 -1.09
N HIS A 213 1.65 4.58 -1.99
CA HIS A 213 1.64 5.58 -3.05
C HIS A 213 1.41 7.01 -2.55
N LEU A 214 0.84 7.19 -1.36
CA LEU A 214 0.75 8.48 -0.69
C LEU A 214 2.09 8.92 -0.08
N VAL A 215 2.85 7.99 0.50
CA VAL A 215 4.20 8.25 1.04
C VAL A 215 5.22 8.44 -0.09
N TYR A 216 5.09 7.70 -1.20
CA TYR A 216 5.99 7.74 -2.35
C TYR A 216 5.30 8.23 -3.63
N PRO A 217 4.80 9.48 -3.65
CA PRO A 217 4.05 10.00 -4.80
C PRO A 217 4.92 10.10 -6.06
N GLY A 218 4.29 10.03 -7.23
CA GLY A 218 4.98 10.09 -8.52
C GLY A 218 5.35 11.50 -8.98
N ASP A 219 4.47 12.49 -8.80
CA ASP A 219 4.74 13.90 -9.13
C ASP A 219 4.48 14.81 -7.90
N GLY A 220 5.05 16.01 -7.95
CA GLY A 220 5.00 17.00 -6.88
C GLY A 220 6.35 17.70 -6.71
N PRO A 221 6.51 18.52 -5.66
CA PRO A 221 7.79 19.12 -5.33
C PRO A 221 8.89 18.06 -5.15
N ASP A 222 10.12 18.37 -5.60
CA ASP A 222 11.24 17.43 -5.54
C ASP A 222 11.49 16.91 -4.11
N SER A 223 11.34 17.77 -3.10
CA SER A 223 11.47 17.40 -1.68
C SER A 223 10.43 16.38 -1.19
N VAL A 224 9.32 16.23 -1.90
CA VAL A 224 8.27 15.25 -1.61
C VAL A 224 8.52 13.95 -2.36
N VAL A 225 8.82 14.05 -3.65
CA VAL A 225 8.99 12.88 -4.52
C VAL A 225 10.33 12.19 -4.30
N ARG A 226 11.44 12.93 -4.20
CA ARG A 226 12.81 12.39 -4.10
C ARG A 226 13.09 11.83 -2.71
N LYS A 227 12.61 10.61 -2.46
CA LYS A 227 12.91 9.81 -1.27
C LYS A 227 13.94 8.72 -1.60
N ASP A 228 14.69 8.30 -0.58
CA ASP A 228 15.78 7.33 -0.72
C ASP A 228 15.31 6.04 -1.39
N ARG A 229 15.98 5.67 -2.49
CA ARG A 229 15.75 4.44 -3.27
C ARG A 229 14.27 4.12 -3.57
N ARG A 230 13.43 5.14 -3.78
CA ARG A 230 11.98 4.94 -4.01
C ARG A 230 11.66 4.03 -5.20
N GLY A 231 12.50 4.04 -6.24
CA GLY A 231 12.31 3.20 -7.42
C GLY A 231 12.65 1.74 -7.12
N GLU A 232 13.67 1.50 -6.30
CA GLU A 232 13.96 0.15 -5.80
C GLU A 232 12.83 -0.34 -4.89
N LEU A 233 12.29 0.55 -4.05
CA LEU A 233 11.17 0.23 -3.17
C LEU A 233 9.87 -0.01 -3.94
N PHE A 234 9.62 0.73 -5.02
CA PHE A 234 8.53 0.48 -5.95
C PHE A 234 8.60 -0.94 -6.48
N TYR A 235 9.77 -1.35 -6.98
CA TYR A 235 9.99 -2.73 -7.41
C TYR A 235 9.73 -3.70 -6.26
N TYR A 236 10.38 -3.50 -5.12
CA TYR A 236 10.40 -4.51 -4.06
C TYR A 236 9.04 -4.74 -3.42
N MET A 237 8.30 -3.68 -3.10
CA MET A 237 6.96 -3.78 -2.53
C MET A 237 6.03 -4.57 -3.47
N HIS A 238 6.04 -4.24 -4.77
CA HIS A 238 5.20 -4.94 -5.75
C HIS A 238 5.69 -6.36 -6.06
N GLN A 239 7.01 -6.62 -6.04
CA GLN A 239 7.56 -7.97 -6.18
C GLN A 239 7.11 -8.85 -5.02
N GLN A 240 7.16 -8.35 -3.78
CA GLN A 240 6.68 -9.07 -2.60
C GLN A 240 5.17 -9.29 -2.62
N LEU A 241 4.39 -8.33 -3.13
CA LEU A 241 2.96 -8.48 -3.38
C LEU A 241 2.68 -9.62 -4.38
N ILE A 242 3.42 -9.69 -5.50
CA ILE A 242 3.28 -10.75 -6.50
C ILE A 242 3.75 -12.11 -5.96
N ALA A 243 4.81 -12.15 -5.15
CA ALA A 243 5.24 -13.37 -4.47
C ALA A 243 4.14 -13.88 -3.53
N ARG A 244 3.61 -13.01 -2.65
CA ARG A 244 2.50 -13.32 -1.73
C ARG A 244 1.27 -13.81 -2.49
N TYR A 245 0.85 -13.11 -3.53
CA TYR A 245 -0.31 -13.50 -4.33
C TYR A 245 -0.12 -14.87 -5.00
N ASN A 246 1.04 -15.14 -5.60
CA ASN A 246 1.31 -16.45 -6.21
C ASN A 246 1.36 -17.59 -5.19
N VAL A 247 1.89 -17.33 -4.00
CA VAL A 247 1.86 -18.30 -2.91
C VAL A 247 0.42 -18.58 -2.48
N GLU A 248 -0.43 -17.56 -2.37
CA GLU A 248 -1.85 -17.75 -2.08
C GLU A 248 -2.59 -18.50 -3.21
N ARG A 249 -2.19 -18.29 -4.47
CA ARG A 249 -2.69 -19.08 -5.60
C ARG A 249 -2.36 -20.55 -5.42
N PHE A 250 -1.13 -20.89 -5.03
CA PHE A 250 -0.75 -22.28 -4.74
C PHE A 250 -1.54 -22.85 -3.55
N CYS A 251 -1.74 -22.06 -2.47
CA CYS A 251 -2.62 -22.44 -1.36
C CYS A 251 -4.07 -22.75 -1.82
N ALA A 252 -4.55 -22.02 -2.84
CA ALA A 252 -5.88 -22.18 -3.43
C ALA A 252 -5.93 -23.16 -4.63
N ARG A 253 -4.84 -23.89 -4.92
CA ARG A 253 -4.68 -24.80 -6.06
C ARG A 253 -4.89 -24.12 -7.42
N LEU A 254 -4.44 -22.88 -7.55
CA LEU A 254 -4.39 -22.13 -8.78
C LEU A 254 -2.93 -22.00 -9.26
N SER A 255 -2.72 -22.11 -10.57
CA SER A 255 -1.41 -21.89 -11.16
C SER A 255 -0.91 -20.46 -10.96
N ARG A 256 0.42 -20.28 -11.04
CA ARG A 256 1.05 -18.95 -10.98
C ARG A 256 0.37 -17.96 -11.94
N VAL A 257 0.24 -16.71 -11.53
CA VAL A 257 -0.34 -15.65 -12.36
C VAL A 257 0.40 -15.55 -13.70
N ARG A 258 -0.37 -15.44 -14.78
CA ARG A 258 0.20 -15.27 -16.12
C ARG A 258 0.48 -13.79 -16.38
N PRO A 259 1.73 -13.40 -16.71
CA PRO A 259 2.04 -12.02 -17.05
C PRO A 259 1.18 -11.48 -18.19
N LEU A 260 0.91 -10.17 -18.18
CA LEU A 260 0.27 -9.45 -19.27
C LEU A 260 1.30 -9.09 -20.36
N SER A 261 1.93 -10.09 -20.96
CA SER A 261 3.02 -9.91 -21.94
C SER A 261 2.55 -9.67 -23.38
N ASN A 262 1.25 -9.79 -23.65
CA ASN A 262 0.66 -9.51 -24.96
C ASN A 262 -0.65 -8.76 -24.76
N LEU A 263 -0.68 -7.50 -25.20
CA LEU A 263 -1.82 -6.60 -25.04
C LEU A 263 -2.90 -6.83 -26.11
N ARG A 264 -2.65 -7.65 -27.12
CA ARG A 264 -3.55 -7.89 -28.26
C ARG A 264 -4.39 -9.16 -28.14
N VAL A 265 -4.21 -9.91 -27.05
CA VAL A 265 -5.02 -11.09 -26.75
C VAL A 265 -6.08 -10.76 -25.69
N ALA A 266 -7.19 -11.49 -25.73
CA ALA A 266 -8.24 -11.37 -24.75
C ALA A 266 -7.71 -11.69 -23.33
N ILE A 267 -8.15 -10.92 -22.33
CA ILE A 267 -7.90 -11.18 -20.92
C ILE A 267 -8.98 -12.13 -20.42
N PRO A 268 -8.66 -13.40 -20.09
CA PRO A 268 -9.68 -14.39 -19.74
C PRO A 268 -10.48 -14.04 -18.50
N GLU A 269 -9.82 -13.49 -17.49
CA GLU A 269 -10.43 -13.13 -16.22
C GLU A 269 -11.47 -12.04 -16.42
N GLY A 270 -12.63 -12.09 -15.75
CA GLY A 270 -13.56 -10.96 -15.64
C GLY A 270 -13.51 -10.39 -14.23
N TYR A 271 -13.93 -9.14 -14.04
CA TYR A 271 -14.09 -8.57 -12.70
C TYR A 271 -15.23 -7.57 -12.63
N PHE A 272 -16.11 -7.76 -11.65
CA PHE A 272 -17.30 -6.93 -11.42
C PHE A 272 -17.23 -6.36 -9.99
N PRO A 273 -16.60 -5.19 -9.80
CA PRO A 273 -16.20 -4.68 -8.48
C PRO A 273 -17.34 -4.43 -7.50
N LYS A 274 -18.56 -4.21 -8.02
CA LYS A 274 -19.77 -3.76 -7.30
C LYS A 274 -19.66 -2.36 -6.69
N ILE A 275 -18.49 -1.93 -6.21
CA ILE A 275 -18.26 -0.65 -5.56
C ILE A 275 -18.63 0.56 -6.43
N ILE A 276 -19.01 1.65 -5.75
CA ILE A 276 -19.57 2.88 -6.33
C ILE A 276 -18.79 4.07 -5.78
N ARG A 277 -18.50 5.06 -6.60
CA ARG A 277 -17.91 6.33 -6.16
C ARG A 277 -18.99 7.21 -5.53
N SER A 278 -18.92 7.41 -4.22
CA SER A 278 -19.86 8.28 -3.48
C SER A 278 -19.88 9.73 -4.00
N VAL A 279 -18.75 10.19 -4.56
CA VAL A 279 -18.57 11.54 -5.11
C VAL A 279 -19.60 11.87 -6.22
N ASN A 280 -20.02 10.88 -7.00
CA ASN A 280 -20.94 11.07 -8.14
C ASN A 280 -21.95 9.93 -8.36
N ASN A 281 -22.01 8.95 -7.47
CA ASN A 281 -22.85 7.74 -7.56
C ASN A 281 -22.67 6.92 -8.85
N ARG A 282 -21.51 7.02 -9.50
CA ARG A 282 -21.15 6.14 -10.63
C ARG A 282 -20.46 4.89 -10.11
N ALA A 283 -20.89 3.73 -10.57
CA ALA A 283 -20.20 2.47 -10.32
C ALA A 283 -18.79 2.51 -10.91
N PHE A 284 -17.86 1.75 -10.32
CA PHE A 284 -16.63 1.41 -11.05
C PHE A 284 -17.01 0.44 -12.17
N PRO A 285 -16.76 0.79 -13.45
CA PRO A 285 -17.17 -0.06 -14.55
C PRO A 285 -16.53 -1.45 -14.45
N PRO A 286 -17.30 -2.52 -14.69
CA PRO A 286 -16.77 -3.88 -14.69
C PRO A 286 -15.97 -4.13 -15.97
N ARG A 287 -15.11 -5.16 -15.91
CA ARG A 287 -14.43 -5.71 -17.09
C ARG A 287 -14.96 -7.11 -17.35
N PRO A 288 -15.71 -7.35 -18.44
CA PRO A 288 -16.20 -8.68 -18.75
C PRO A 288 -15.04 -9.65 -19.06
N GLN A 289 -15.31 -10.95 -18.95
CA GLN A 289 -14.37 -11.99 -19.37
C GLN A 289 -14.02 -11.81 -20.86
N ASN A 290 -12.80 -12.19 -21.22
CA ASN A 290 -12.28 -12.12 -22.59
C ASN A 290 -12.27 -10.71 -23.20
N GLN A 291 -12.22 -9.66 -22.37
CA GLN A 291 -12.03 -8.30 -22.85
C GLN A 291 -10.70 -8.19 -23.62
N ILE A 292 -10.75 -7.66 -24.84
CA ILE A 292 -9.56 -7.31 -25.61
C ILE A 292 -9.19 -5.85 -25.29
N LEU A 293 -7.92 -5.61 -25.01
CA LEU A 293 -7.41 -4.27 -24.78
C LEU A 293 -7.22 -3.54 -26.13
N GLY A 294 -7.55 -2.25 -26.16
CA GLY A 294 -7.43 -1.41 -27.34
C GLY A 294 -6.71 -0.10 -27.03
N SER A 295 -6.38 0.65 -28.08
CA SER A 295 -5.85 2.01 -27.95
C SER A 295 -6.85 2.89 -27.19
N VAL A 296 -6.35 3.77 -26.33
CA VAL A 296 -7.17 4.69 -25.53
C VAL A 296 -7.12 6.06 -26.19
N ASN A 297 -8.29 6.64 -26.46
CA ASN A 297 -8.46 7.98 -27.02
C ASN A 297 -9.51 8.76 -26.20
N ARG A 298 -9.18 9.02 -24.93
CA ARG A 298 -10.01 9.79 -23.99
C ARG A 298 -9.54 11.23 -23.98
N VAL A 299 -9.98 12.02 -24.96
CA VAL A 299 -9.57 13.43 -25.13
C VAL A 299 -9.94 14.26 -23.89
N ASP A 300 -11.15 14.07 -23.34
CA ASP A 300 -11.63 14.82 -22.18
C ASP A 300 -10.82 14.51 -20.90
N ASP A 301 -10.29 13.30 -20.77
CA ASP A 301 -9.47 12.87 -19.63
C ASP A 301 -7.97 13.12 -19.83
N ASP A 302 -7.56 13.58 -21.01
CA ASP A 302 -6.13 13.70 -21.40
C ASP A 302 -5.37 12.36 -21.32
N VAL A 303 -6.02 11.28 -21.77
CA VAL A 303 -5.44 9.93 -21.84
C VAL A 303 -5.52 9.41 -23.27
N ILE A 304 -4.45 9.64 -24.04
CA ILE A 304 -4.39 9.29 -25.45
C ILE A 304 -3.08 8.54 -25.72
N PHE A 305 -3.19 7.26 -26.08
CA PHE A 305 -2.06 6.44 -26.53
C PHE A 305 -2.56 5.19 -27.25
N THR A 306 -1.69 4.61 -28.09
CA THR A 306 -1.98 3.36 -28.79
C THR A 306 -1.39 2.15 -28.08
N VAL A 307 -1.91 0.96 -28.38
CA VAL A 307 -1.28 -0.30 -27.95
C VAL A 307 0.20 -0.36 -28.40
N THR A 308 0.48 0.17 -29.59
CA THR A 308 1.85 0.22 -30.14
C THR A 308 2.77 1.15 -29.36
N ASP A 309 2.27 2.23 -28.76
CA ASP A 309 3.09 3.08 -27.88
C ASP A 309 3.56 2.33 -26.63
N LEU A 310 2.65 1.56 -26.01
CA LEU A 310 3.00 0.68 -24.88
C LEU A 310 4.03 -0.39 -25.28
N GLU A 311 3.84 -1.05 -26.43
CA GLU A 311 4.79 -2.04 -26.97
C GLU A 311 6.18 -1.42 -27.24
N ASN A 312 6.21 -0.19 -27.76
CA ASN A 312 7.44 0.54 -28.01
C ASN A 312 8.17 0.94 -26.72
N TRP A 313 7.44 1.41 -25.71
CA TRP A 313 8.02 1.72 -24.40
C TRP A 313 8.59 0.46 -23.75
N GLU A 314 7.82 -0.63 -23.72
CA GLU A 314 8.31 -1.93 -23.21
C GLU A 314 9.60 -2.36 -23.92
N LYS A 315 9.61 -2.29 -25.25
CA LYS A 315 10.78 -2.61 -26.05
C LYS A 315 11.99 -1.75 -25.69
N ARG A 316 11.84 -0.42 -25.61
CA ARG A 316 12.94 0.50 -25.27
C ARG A 316 13.51 0.23 -23.87
N ILE A 317 12.64 -0.08 -22.92
CA ILE A 317 13.03 -0.44 -21.55
C ILE A 317 13.81 -1.75 -21.57
N SER A 318 13.29 -2.78 -22.24
CA SER A 318 13.95 -4.08 -22.39
C SER A 318 15.32 -3.95 -23.07
N ASP A 319 15.42 -3.20 -24.17
CA ASP A 319 16.68 -2.98 -24.89
C ASP A 319 17.70 -2.24 -24.01
N SER A 320 17.26 -1.30 -23.19
CA SER A 320 18.13 -0.56 -22.24
C SER A 320 18.65 -1.46 -21.12
N ILE A 321 17.80 -2.36 -20.61
CA ILE A 321 18.20 -3.37 -19.64
C ILE A 321 19.27 -4.29 -20.23
N ASP A 322 19.08 -4.78 -21.45
CA ASP A 322 20.04 -5.66 -22.13
C ASP A 322 21.37 -4.96 -22.44
N ALA A 323 21.32 -3.68 -22.78
CA ALA A 323 22.49 -2.85 -23.00
C ALA A 323 23.23 -2.47 -21.70
N GLY A 324 22.61 -2.68 -20.54
CA GLY A 324 23.16 -2.31 -19.23
C GLY A 324 23.21 -0.80 -18.99
N LEU A 325 22.43 0.00 -19.72
CA LEU A 325 22.39 1.46 -19.59
C LEU A 325 21.04 2.05 -20.06
N VAL A 326 20.67 3.20 -19.51
CA VAL A 326 19.53 4.01 -19.98
C VAL A 326 20.01 5.32 -20.60
N MET A 327 19.15 5.92 -21.43
CA MET A 327 19.42 7.16 -22.16
C MET A 327 18.74 8.36 -21.49
N GLY A 328 19.53 9.31 -21.03
CA GLY A 328 19.07 10.62 -20.56
C GLY A 328 18.53 11.51 -21.68
N THR A 329 17.83 12.58 -21.29
CA THR A 329 17.24 13.57 -22.23
C THR A 329 18.27 14.23 -23.14
N ASN A 330 19.50 14.44 -22.66
CA ASN A 330 20.60 15.06 -23.42
C ASN A 330 21.50 14.02 -24.12
N GLY A 331 21.03 12.78 -24.31
CA GLY A 331 21.82 11.69 -24.90
C GLY A 331 22.86 11.08 -23.97
N GLN A 332 22.90 11.48 -22.70
CA GLN A 332 23.75 10.88 -21.67
C GLN A 332 23.44 9.40 -21.52
N ARG A 333 24.47 8.54 -21.46
CA ARG A 333 24.34 7.12 -21.15
C ARG A 333 24.53 6.92 -19.65
N VAL A 334 23.51 6.44 -18.96
CA VAL A 334 23.55 6.19 -17.51
C VAL A 334 23.58 4.67 -17.29
N PRO A 335 24.70 4.11 -16.78
CA PRO A 335 24.80 2.67 -16.53
C PRO A 335 23.79 2.17 -15.50
N LEU A 336 23.25 0.98 -15.74
CA LEU A 336 22.43 0.24 -14.78
C LEU A 336 23.36 -0.62 -13.92
N THR A 337 23.83 -0.07 -12.81
CA THR A 337 24.76 -0.78 -11.91
C THR A 337 24.04 -1.65 -10.89
N GLU A 338 24.81 -2.42 -10.14
CA GLU A 338 24.33 -3.18 -8.99
C GLU A 338 23.61 -2.30 -7.94
N GLU A 339 24.13 -1.10 -7.69
CA GLU A 339 23.68 -0.23 -6.60
C GLU A 339 22.46 0.62 -7.00
N ASN A 340 22.44 1.16 -8.22
CA ASN A 340 21.42 2.11 -8.66
C ASN A 340 20.50 1.61 -9.77
N GLY A 341 20.81 0.47 -10.42
CA GLY A 341 20.11 0.03 -11.63
C GLY A 341 18.64 -0.27 -11.36
N THR A 342 18.33 -0.90 -10.24
CA THR A 342 16.93 -1.19 -9.87
C THR A 342 16.15 0.09 -9.53
N ASP A 343 16.79 1.05 -8.85
CA ASP A 343 16.15 2.33 -8.52
C ASP A 343 15.86 3.19 -9.75
N ILE A 344 16.83 3.27 -10.68
CA ILE A 344 16.65 3.95 -11.96
C ILE A 344 15.49 3.33 -12.74
N LEU A 345 15.44 1.99 -12.84
CA LEU A 345 14.38 1.30 -13.54
C LEU A 345 13.00 1.49 -12.88
N GLY A 346 12.95 1.57 -11.55
CA GLY A 346 11.74 1.89 -10.81
C GLY A 346 11.18 3.26 -11.18
N ASN A 347 12.01 4.29 -11.10
CA ASN A 347 11.63 5.66 -11.47
C ASN A 347 11.28 5.81 -12.96
N LEU A 348 11.82 4.93 -13.81
CA LEU A 348 11.57 4.91 -15.25
C LEU A 348 10.26 4.19 -15.61
N MET A 349 9.92 3.10 -14.91
CA MET A 349 8.72 2.31 -15.18
C MET A 349 7.46 2.94 -14.55
N GLU A 350 7.55 3.34 -13.29
CA GLU A 350 6.47 4.00 -12.56
C GLU A 350 6.18 5.39 -13.15
N PRO A 351 4.93 5.88 -13.14
CA PRO A 351 4.61 7.27 -13.47
C PRO A 351 5.22 8.25 -12.45
N SER A 352 6.52 8.56 -12.60
CA SER A 352 7.29 9.41 -11.69
C SER A 352 7.98 10.57 -12.42
N SER A 353 8.03 11.73 -11.78
CA SER A 353 8.84 12.90 -12.18
C SER A 353 10.34 12.62 -12.16
N LEU A 354 10.79 11.55 -11.48
CA LEU A 354 12.20 11.15 -11.43
C LEU A 354 12.63 10.28 -12.60
N SER A 355 11.74 9.96 -13.54
CA SER A 355 12.10 9.25 -14.76
C SER A 355 13.18 10.02 -15.54
N ILE A 356 14.32 9.37 -15.79
CA ILE A 356 15.50 9.97 -16.44
C ILE A 356 15.18 10.54 -17.83
N ASN A 357 14.24 9.92 -18.55
CA ASN A 357 13.82 10.36 -19.87
C ASN A 357 12.39 9.90 -20.17
N ARG A 358 11.42 10.61 -19.57
CA ARG A 358 10.00 10.29 -19.69
C ARG A 358 9.47 10.34 -21.13
N GLN A 359 10.03 11.21 -21.98
CA GLN A 359 9.63 11.28 -23.40
C GLN A 359 10.02 10.01 -24.16
N TYR A 360 11.20 9.45 -23.87
CA TYR A 360 11.70 8.26 -24.55
C TYR A 360 11.12 6.97 -23.98
N TYR A 361 11.05 6.84 -22.66
CA TYR A 361 10.60 5.62 -21.96
C TYR A 361 9.11 5.60 -21.63
N GLY A 362 8.42 6.74 -21.76
CA GLY A 362 6.99 6.85 -21.50
C GLY A 362 6.63 6.71 -20.02
N SER A 363 5.41 6.24 -19.79
CA SER A 363 4.86 5.92 -18.47
C SER A 363 4.29 4.51 -18.52
N TYR A 364 5.17 3.51 -18.70
CA TYR A 364 4.78 2.15 -19.05
C TYR A 364 3.82 1.52 -18.02
N HIS A 365 4.19 1.50 -16.73
CA HIS A 365 3.33 0.96 -15.67
C HIS A 365 2.01 1.73 -15.56
N GLY A 366 2.07 3.07 -15.54
CA GLY A 366 0.86 3.90 -15.47
C GLY A 366 -0.10 3.70 -16.64
N ASN A 367 0.42 3.51 -17.85
CA ASN A 367 -0.42 3.29 -19.04
C ASN A 367 -0.89 1.84 -19.17
N LEU A 368 -0.21 0.86 -18.57
CA LEU A 368 -0.78 -0.47 -18.38
C LEU A 368 -2.01 -0.43 -17.45
N HIS A 369 -2.00 0.40 -16.40
CA HIS A 369 -3.21 0.66 -15.62
C HIS A 369 -4.31 1.30 -16.48
N ASN A 370 -3.99 2.39 -17.20
CA ASN A 370 -4.98 3.12 -18.00
C ASN A 370 -5.62 2.25 -19.10
N ILE A 371 -4.84 1.42 -19.82
CA ILE A 371 -5.39 0.59 -20.90
C ILE A 371 -6.38 -0.45 -20.38
N ILE A 372 -6.15 -1.01 -19.18
CA ILE A 372 -7.09 -1.92 -18.53
C ILE A 372 -8.28 -1.13 -17.97
N ALA A 373 -8.05 0.03 -17.35
CA ALA A 373 -9.08 0.80 -16.67
C ALA A 373 -10.14 1.34 -17.64
N TYR A 374 -9.73 1.77 -18.84
CA TYR A 374 -10.62 2.28 -19.89
C TYR A 374 -11.05 1.22 -20.89
N SER A 375 -10.73 -0.07 -20.69
CA SER A 375 -10.97 -1.10 -21.72
C SER A 375 -12.44 -1.25 -22.13
N HIS A 376 -13.37 -0.83 -21.27
CA HIS A 376 -14.82 -0.90 -21.50
C HIS A 376 -15.36 0.31 -22.30
N ASP A 377 -14.67 1.46 -22.28
CA ASP A 377 -15.02 2.66 -23.04
C ASP A 377 -13.74 3.45 -23.46
N PRO A 378 -12.89 2.88 -24.32
CA PRO A 378 -11.57 3.44 -24.61
C PRO A 378 -11.61 4.76 -25.39
N GLU A 379 -12.72 5.06 -26.05
CA GLU A 379 -12.93 6.28 -26.83
C GLU A 379 -13.87 7.28 -26.13
N GLY A 380 -14.40 6.94 -24.96
CA GLY A 380 -15.29 7.83 -24.22
C GLY A 380 -16.68 8.01 -24.78
N ARG A 381 -17.14 7.09 -25.63
CA ARG A 381 -18.41 7.20 -26.35
C ARG A 381 -19.61 7.05 -25.41
N PHE A 382 -19.41 6.41 -24.27
CA PHE A 382 -20.45 6.09 -23.30
C PHE A 382 -20.38 6.94 -22.03
N LEU A 383 -19.45 7.90 -21.98
CA LEU A 383 -19.22 8.80 -20.84
C LEU A 383 -18.95 8.02 -19.54
N GLU A 384 -18.40 6.81 -19.66
CA GLU A 384 -17.98 6.02 -18.52
C GLU A 384 -16.62 6.49 -17.99
N GLY A 385 -16.44 6.39 -16.67
CA GLY A 385 -15.15 6.64 -16.03
C GLY A 385 -14.24 5.42 -16.15
N TYR A 386 -13.06 5.46 -15.55
CA TYR A 386 -12.16 4.31 -15.50
C TYR A 386 -12.60 3.24 -14.47
N GLY A 387 -12.24 1.97 -14.68
CA GLY A 387 -12.46 0.85 -13.75
C GLY A 387 -11.54 0.88 -12.51
N VAL A 388 -11.65 -0.13 -11.63
CA VAL A 388 -10.91 -0.16 -10.33
C VAL A 388 -9.39 -0.15 -10.48
N VAL A 389 -8.84 -0.74 -11.53
CA VAL A 389 -7.40 -0.68 -11.80
C VAL A 389 -6.90 0.74 -12.07
N GLY A 390 -7.79 1.71 -12.31
CA GLY A 390 -7.46 3.12 -12.48
C GLY A 390 -7.28 3.91 -11.19
N GLU A 391 -7.40 3.30 -10.00
CA GLU A 391 -7.23 4.00 -8.71
C GLU A 391 -6.43 3.14 -7.72
N PHE A 392 -5.43 3.73 -7.03
CA PHE A 392 -4.55 2.97 -6.14
C PHE A 392 -5.30 2.20 -5.06
N GLN A 393 -6.29 2.80 -4.41
CA GLN A 393 -7.03 2.17 -3.32
C GLN A 393 -7.99 1.05 -3.76
N THR A 394 -8.19 0.85 -5.07
CA THR A 394 -9.08 -0.20 -5.59
C THR A 394 -8.41 -1.15 -6.58
N ALA A 395 -7.24 -0.81 -7.12
CA ALA A 395 -6.60 -1.57 -8.19
C ALA A 395 -6.30 -3.02 -7.84
N MET A 396 -5.87 -3.29 -6.60
CA MET A 396 -5.52 -4.63 -6.14
C MET A 396 -6.69 -5.62 -6.10
N ARG A 397 -7.93 -5.14 -6.29
CA ARG A 397 -9.14 -5.95 -6.29
C ARG A 397 -9.31 -6.78 -7.57
N ASP A 398 -8.87 -6.25 -8.71
CA ASP A 398 -9.00 -6.90 -10.02
C ASP A 398 -7.89 -7.96 -10.22
N PRO A 399 -8.20 -9.21 -10.59
CA PRO A 399 -7.20 -10.23 -10.93
C PRO A 399 -6.16 -9.77 -11.98
N THR A 400 -6.55 -8.88 -12.89
CA THR A 400 -5.67 -8.34 -13.95
C THR A 400 -4.55 -7.47 -13.39
N PHE A 401 -4.75 -6.85 -12.22
CA PHE A 401 -3.69 -6.10 -11.54
C PHE A 401 -2.44 -6.97 -11.36
N TYR A 402 -2.63 -8.21 -10.94
CA TYR A 402 -1.54 -9.15 -10.70
C TYR A 402 -0.88 -9.61 -12.00
N ARG A 403 -1.62 -9.65 -13.11
CA ARG A 403 -1.05 -9.94 -14.45
C ARG A 403 -0.18 -8.80 -14.96
N LEU A 404 -0.65 -7.55 -14.79
CA LEU A 404 0.09 -6.31 -15.07
C LEU A 404 1.40 -6.29 -14.26
N HIS A 405 1.30 -6.48 -12.95
CA HIS A 405 2.47 -6.37 -12.07
C HIS A 405 3.44 -7.54 -12.24
N ALA A 406 2.96 -8.73 -12.63
CA ALA A 406 3.85 -9.81 -13.04
C ALA A 406 4.64 -9.48 -14.32
N GLN A 407 4.08 -8.70 -15.25
CA GLN A 407 4.84 -8.25 -16.44
C GLN A 407 5.88 -7.19 -16.08
N VAL A 408 5.52 -6.24 -15.21
CA VAL A 408 6.46 -5.24 -14.68
C VAL A 408 7.59 -5.93 -13.90
N ASP A 409 7.27 -6.88 -13.02
CA ASP A 409 8.23 -7.68 -12.25
C ASP A 409 9.18 -8.48 -13.16
N ASN A 410 8.69 -9.01 -14.29
CA ASN A 410 9.54 -9.67 -15.30
C ASN A 410 10.61 -8.73 -15.88
N MET A 411 10.32 -7.43 -16.07
CA MET A 411 11.32 -6.46 -16.53
C MET A 411 12.40 -6.23 -15.47
N PHE A 412 12.02 -6.11 -14.20
CA PHE A 412 13.01 -6.03 -13.12
C PHE A 412 13.82 -7.32 -12.97
N HIS A 413 13.19 -8.49 -13.09
CA HIS A 413 13.90 -9.76 -13.10
C HIS A 413 14.86 -9.89 -14.28
N ARG A 414 14.53 -9.34 -15.46
CA ARG A 414 15.45 -9.25 -16.59
C ARG A 414 16.72 -8.52 -16.19
N HIS A 415 16.61 -7.35 -15.55
CA HIS A 415 17.75 -6.61 -15.02
C HIS A 415 18.48 -7.38 -13.91
N LYS A 416 17.78 -7.89 -12.89
CA LYS A 416 18.39 -8.64 -11.78
C LYS A 416 19.13 -9.90 -12.26
N ASN A 417 18.72 -10.51 -13.38
CA ASN A 417 19.41 -11.65 -13.98
C ASN A 417 20.70 -11.27 -14.72
N THR A 418 20.92 -9.99 -15.05
CA THR A 418 22.21 -9.50 -15.58
C THR A 418 23.27 -9.39 -14.49
N LEU A 419 22.85 -9.23 -13.23
CA LEU A 419 23.75 -9.12 -12.09
C LEU A 419 24.44 -10.46 -11.80
N GLN A 420 25.68 -10.37 -11.33
CA GLN A 420 26.41 -11.55 -10.88
C GLN A 420 25.77 -12.11 -9.60
N PRO A 421 25.73 -13.45 -9.43
CA PRO A 421 25.37 -14.06 -8.17
C PRO A 421 26.22 -13.50 -7.03
N TYR A 422 25.63 -13.40 -5.82
CA TYR A 422 26.38 -12.94 -4.66
C TYR A 422 27.61 -13.83 -4.40
N PRO A 423 28.82 -13.27 -4.32
CA PRO A 423 30.00 -14.04 -3.96
C PRO A 423 29.95 -14.47 -2.48
N ALA A 424 30.73 -15.49 -2.12
CA ALA A 424 30.71 -16.06 -0.78
C ALA A 424 30.99 -15.03 0.33
N ASN A 425 31.88 -14.07 0.10
CA ASN A 425 32.18 -13.00 1.06
C ASN A 425 31.04 -11.98 1.26
N GLN A 426 30.05 -11.95 0.37
CA GLN A 426 28.85 -11.14 0.53
C GLN A 426 27.70 -11.92 1.16
N LEU A 427 27.78 -13.25 1.26
CA LEU A 427 26.77 -14.11 1.89
C LEU A 427 27.18 -14.63 3.26
N ASN A 428 28.47 -14.89 3.46
CA ASN A 428 28.99 -15.45 4.70
C ASN A 428 29.02 -14.41 5.83
N TYR A 429 29.00 -14.91 7.07
CA TYR A 429 29.37 -14.11 8.23
C TYR A 429 30.24 -14.97 9.15
N ASN A 430 31.55 -14.93 8.92
CA ASN A 430 32.51 -15.88 9.49
C ASN A 430 32.45 -15.94 11.02
N GLY A 431 32.35 -17.15 11.56
CA GLY A 431 32.24 -17.40 13.00
C GLY A 431 30.86 -17.15 13.59
N ILE A 432 29.85 -16.82 12.77
CA ILE A 432 28.44 -16.86 13.13
C ILE A 432 27.82 -18.14 12.55
N GLN A 433 27.18 -18.92 13.42
CA GLN A 433 26.50 -20.14 13.04
C GLN A 433 25.08 -20.17 13.61
N ILE A 434 24.07 -20.28 12.76
CA ILE A 434 22.70 -20.58 13.21
C ILE A 434 22.62 -22.09 13.47
N GLN A 435 22.53 -22.48 14.73
CA GLN A 435 22.47 -23.87 15.17
C GLN A 435 21.05 -24.46 15.07
N SER A 436 20.03 -23.63 15.32
CA SER A 436 18.63 -24.03 15.19
C SER A 436 17.78 -22.86 14.75
N LEU A 437 16.75 -23.14 13.94
CA LEU A 437 15.70 -22.24 13.53
C LEU A 437 14.35 -22.95 13.76
N GLY A 438 13.35 -22.24 14.25
CA GLY A 438 12.00 -22.78 14.35
C GLY A 438 10.96 -21.73 14.68
N VAL A 439 9.70 -22.12 14.57
CA VAL A 439 8.55 -21.30 14.99
C VAL A 439 7.74 -22.05 16.04
N GLN A 440 7.20 -21.29 16.98
CA GLN A 440 6.38 -21.81 18.06
C GLN A 440 5.16 -20.90 18.21
N LEU A 441 3.95 -21.47 18.20
CA LEU A 441 2.74 -20.73 18.55
C LEU A 441 2.83 -20.27 20.00
N ASN A 442 2.23 -19.12 20.31
CA ASN A 442 2.20 -18.54 21.66
C ASN A 442 1.16 -19.24 22.56
N ARG A 443 1.20 -20.58 22.60
CA ARG A 443 0.34 -21.45 23.41
C ARG A 443 1.19 -22.58 23.99
N ALA A 444 0.99 -22.86 25.28
CA ALA A 444 1.65 -23.99 25.94
C ALA A 444 1.36 -25.32 25.21
N ASN A 445 2.39 -26.14 25.04
CA ASN A 445 2.33 -27.45 24.37
C ASN A 445 1.87 -27.44 22.90
N ALA A 446 1.88 -26.27 22.23
CA ALA A 446 1.64 -26.26 20.80
C ALA A 446 2.77 -26.99 20.05
N PRO A 447 2.47 -27.71 18.96
CA PRO A 447 3.49 -28.37 18.16
C PRO A 447 4.43 -27.33 17.54
N ALA A 448 5.73 -27.62 17.56
CA ALA A 448 6.74 -26.80 16.88
C ALA A 448 6.53 -26.82 15.36
N ASN A 449 6.89 -25.73 14.70
CA ASN A 449 6.90 -25.59 13.24
C ASN A 449 5.53 -25.77 12.56
N ILE A 450 4.45 -25.51 13.30
CA ILE A 450 3.09 -25.43 12.76
C ILE A 450 2.54 -24.02 13.00
N LEU A 451 2.17 -23.36 11.91
CA LEU A 451 1.49 -22.07 11.91
C LEU A 451 0.00 -22.30 11.62
N LEU A 452 -0.86 -21.51 12.27
CA LEU A 452 -2.31 -21.62 12.13
C LEU A 452 -2.88 -20.33 11.58
N THR A 453 -3.75 -20.47 10.60
CA THR A 453 -4.55 -19.39 10.02
C THR A 453 -6.04 -19.72 10.15
N TYR A 454 -6.87 -18.68 10.21
CA TYR A 454 -8.32 -18.78 10.39
C TYR A 454 -9.00 -17.51 9.89
N TRP A 455 -10.34 -17.50 9.88
CA TRP A 455 -11.09 -16.28 9.59
C TRP A 455 -11.32 -15.46 10.86
N GLN A 456 -11.00 -14.18 10.83
CA GLN A 456 -11.36 -13.25 11.91
C GLN A 456 -12.48 -12.32 11.45
N ARG A 457 -13.50 -12.14 12.30
CA ARG A 457 -14.54 -11.13 12.12
C ARG A 457 -14.21 -9.91 12.96
N SER A 458 -14.03 -8.78 12.29
CA SER A 458 -13.66 -7.50 12.89
C SER A 458 -14.68 -6.42 12.53
N GLN A 459 -14.65 -5.30 13.26
CA GLN A 459 -15.59 -4.19 13.08
C GLN A 459 -14.86 -2.89 12.74
N ILE A 460 -15.49 -2.09 11.88
CA ILE A 460 -15.09 -0.73 11.52
C ILE A 460 -16.27 0.21 11.65
N ASP A 461 -16.02 1.45 12.03
CA ASP A 461 -17.05 2.48 12.07
C ASP A 461 -17.16 3.17 10.69
N LEU A 462 -18.24 2.87 9.98
CA LEU A 462 -18.50 3.46 8.67
C LEU A 462 -19.03 4.88 8.75
N ALA A 463 -19.60 5.29 9.90
CA ALA A 463 -20.22 6.59 10.03
C ALA A 463 -19.22 7.68 9.64
N THR A 464 -17.97 7.61 10.12
CA THR A 464 -16.91 8.62 9.89
C THR A 464 -16.74 9.13 8.45
N GLY A 465 -16.98 8.28 7.45
CA GLY A 465 -16.84 8.62 6.03
C GLY A 465 -18.16 8.72 5.25
N MET A 466 -19.31 8.71 5.93
CA MET A 466 -20.62 8.75 5.28
C MET A 466 -21.16 10.18 5.14
N ASP A 467 -20.75 10.93 4.13
CA ASP A 467 -21.26 12.31 3.92
C ASP A 467 -22.78 12.43 4.01
N PHE A 468 -23.25 13.42 4.79
CA PHE A 468 -24.65 13.68 5.10
C PHE A 468 -25.37 12.45 5.70
N GLY A 469 -24.62 11.64 6.43
CA GLY A 469 -25.09 10.46 7.14
C GLY A 469 -25.57 10.76 8.57
N PRO A 470 -25.97 9.71 9.30
CA PRO A 470 -26.36 9.85 10.70
C PRO A 470 -25.18 10.26 11.59
N GLN A 471 -25.50 10.97 12.69
CA GLN A 471 -24.54 11.26 13.75
C GLN A 471 -24.24 10.01 14.59
N GLY A 472 -23.05 9.97 15.18
CA GLY A 472 -22.58 8.86 16.01
C GLY A 472 -22.25 7.60 15.21
N ASN A 473 -21.63 6.63 15.89
CA ASN A 473 -21.00 5.48 15.24
C ASN A 473 -22.00 4.53 14.58
N VAL A 474 -21.65 3.98 13.42
CA VAL A 474 -22.38 2.90 12.74
C VAL A 474 -21.36 1.83 12.36
N PHE A 475 -21.33 0.76 13.15
CA PHE A 475 -20.36 -0.31 12.97
C PHE A 475 -20.78 -1.27 11.87
N ALA A 476 -19.81 -1.62 11.02
CA ALA A 476 -19.92 -2.72 10.09
C ALA A 476 -18.91 -3.83 10.40
N ALA A 477 -19.35 -5.07 10.35
CA ALA A 477 -18.51 -6.25 10.51
C ALA A 477 -18.07 -6.80 9.16
N PHE A 478 -16.79 -7.08 9.02
CA PHE A 478 -16.20 -7.76 7.87
C PHE A 478 -15.34 -8.93 8.34
N THR A 479 -15.15 -9.90 7.46
CA THR A 479 -14.34 -11.09 7.73
C THR A 479 -13.07 -11.06 6.88
N HIS A 480 -11.92 -11.30 7.50
CA HIS A 480 -10.61 -11.28 6.85
C HIS A 480 -9.74 -12.45 7.34
N LEU A 481 -8.67 -12.78 6.61
CA LEU A 481 -7.70 -13.77 7.07
C LEU A 481 -7.04 -13.30 8.37
N GLN A 482 -6.69 -14.23 9.24
CA GLN A 482 -5.89 -13.99 10.43
C GLN A 482 -4.98 -15.19 10.70
N HIS A 483 -3.90 -14.96 11.45
CA HIS A 483 -3.04 -16.02 11.97
C HIS A 483 -3.01 -16.01 13.51
N ALA A 484 -2.73 -17.17 14.09
CA ALA A 484 -2.43 -17.26 15.52
C ALA A 484 -1.07 -16.58 15.80
N PRO A 485 -0.93 -15.82 16.90
CA PRO A 485 0.36 -15.29 17.35
C PRO A 485 1.43 -16.36 17.49
N PHE A 486 2.63 -16.09 16.99
CA PHE A 486 3.76 -17.02 17.04
C PHE A 486 5.08 -16.30 17.28
N THR A 487 6.12 -17.08 17.52
CA THR A 487 7.46 -16.58 17.82
C THR A 487 8.51 -17.35 17.03
N PHE A 488 9.42 -16.64 16.37
CA PHE A 488 10.64 -17.20 15.80
C PHE A 488 11.66 -17.45 16.92
N ARG A 489 12.27 -18.65 16.91
CA ARG A 489 13.31 -19.05 17.86
C ARG A 489 14.56 -19.46 17.10
N LEU A 490 15.66 -18.75 17.34
CA LEU A 490 16.96 -19.05 16.75
C LEU A 490 17.99 -19.27 17.87
N THR A 491 18.80 -20.31 17.71
CA THR A 491 20.01 -20.49 18.53
C THR A 491 21.21 -20.19 17.65
N VAL A 492 22.03 -19.22 18.05
CA VAL A 492 23.13 -18.71 17.24
C VAL A 492 24.42 -18.75 18.03
N ASN A 493 25.43 -19.45 17.51
CA ASN A 493 26.76 -19.47 18.10
C ASN A 493 27.65 -18.42 17.43
N ASN A 494 28.32 -17.61 18.24
CA ASN A 494 29.35 -16.68 17.81
C ASN A 494 30.71 -17.13 18.36
N SER A 495 31.60 -17.62 17.50
CA SER A 495 32.94 -18.08 17.89
C SER A 495 33.96 -16.95 18.08
N GLY A 496 33.57 -15.70 17.84
CA GLY A 496 34.45 -14.53 17.92
C GLY A 496 34.02 -13.52 18.99
N ALA A 497 34.53 -12.29 18.87
CA ALA A 497 34.17 -11.19 19.77
C ALA A 497 32.69 -10.77 19.61
N ARG A 498 32.18 -9.99 20.58
CA ARG A 498 30.84 -9.39 20.51
C ARG A 498 30.70 -8.55 19.25
N ARG A 499 29.62 -8.77 18.49
CA ARG A 499 29.37 -8.10 17.20
C ARG A 499 27.89 -8.03 16.87
N ARG A 500 27.51 -7.18 15.92
CA ARG A 500 26.12 -7.04 15.45
C ARG A 500 25.89 -7.84 14.17
N GLY A 501 24.68 -8.31 13.97
CA GLY A 501 24.22 -8.87 12.70
C GLY A 501 22.83 -8.38 12.36
N THR A 502 22.43 -8.54 11.11
CA THR A 502 21.06 -8.30 10.66
C THR A 502 20.39 -9.66 10.46
N CYS A 503 19.38 -9.96 11.26
CA CYS A 503 18.57 -11.17 11.10
C CYS A 503 17.51 -10.92 10.02
N ARG A 504 17.48 -11.78 9.00
CA ARG A 504 16.57 -11.71 7.86
C ARG A 504 15.77 -13.00 7.80
N ILE A 505 14.46 -12.93 7.84
CA ILE A 505 13.56 -14.09 7.87
C ILE A 505 12.67 -14.06 6.65
N PHE A 506 12.66 -15.17 5.89
CA PHE A 506 11.82 -15.36 4.72
C PHE A 506 11.07 -16.69 4.81
N ILE A 507 9.94 -16.79 4.11
CA ILE A 507 9.21 -18.03 3.91
C ILE A 507 8.95 -18.25 2.42
N GLY A 508 9.10 -19.48 1.93
CA GLY A 508 8.82 -19.83 0.53
C GLY A 508 8.07 -21.15 0.42
N PRO A 509 7.18 -21.29 -0.57
CA PRO A 509 6.49 -22.56 -0.83
C PRO A 509 7.50 -23.61 -1.27
N LYS A 510 7.28 -24.88 -0.91
CA LYS A 510 8.15 -25.99 -1.37
C LYS A 510 7.75 -26.51 -2.74
N THR A 511 6.47 -26.42 -3.03
CA THR A 511 5.84 -26.98 -4.23
C THR A 511 4.91 -25.96 -4.88
N ASP A 512 4.66 -26.16 -6.17
CA ASP A 512 3.60 -25.46 -6.90
C ASP A 512 2.20 -26.05 -6.60
N GLU A 513 1.18 -25.60 -7.33
CA GLU A 513 -0.20 -26.07 -7.21
C GLU A 513 -0.40 -27.55 -7.58
N ARG A 514 0.58 -28.16 -8.25
CA ARG A 514 0.57 -29.57 -8.69
C ARG A 514 1.31 -30.48 -7.71
N ASN A 515 1.78 -29.94 -6.58
CA ASN A 515 2.68 -30.59 -5.63
C ASN A 515 4.04 -30.98 -6.23
N ILE A 516 4.50 -30.29 -7.29
CA ILE A 516 5.83 -30.49 -7.85
C ILE A 516 6.82 -29.60 -7.10
N ALA A 517 7.94 -30.17 -6.66
CA ALA A 517 8.99 -29.44 -5.96
C ALA A 517 9.56 -28.31 -6.82
N LEU A 518 9.66 -27.12 -6.23
CA LEU A 518 10.24 -25.95 -6.88
C LEU A 518 11.77 -26.04 -6.89
N THR A 519 12.38 -25.65 -7.99
CA THR A 519 13.82 -25.38 -8.03
C THR A 519 14.13 -24.11 -7.24
N HIS A 520 15.39 -23.92 -6.85
CA HIS A 520 15.85 -22.68 -6.20
C HIS A 520 15.47 -21.43 -7.02
N GLN A 521 15.58 -21.48 -8.36
CA GLN A 521 15.29 -20.33 -9.21
C GLN A 521 13.80 -19.98 -9.22
N GLU A 522 12.92 -20.97 -9.11
CA GLU A 522 11.47 -20.75 -9.01
C GLU A 522 11.09 -20.33 -7.58
N GLN A 523 11.68 -20.93 -6.57
CA GLN A 523 11.38 -20.65 -5.17
C GLN A 523 11.89 -19.26 -4.75
N ARG A 524 13.06 -18.81 -5.21
CA ARG A 524 13.67 -17.53 -4.78
C ARG A 524 12.76 -16.31 -5.05
N ILE A 525 12.05 -16.30 -6.17
CA ILE A 525 11.15 -15.19 -6.56
C ILE A 525 9.80 -15.27 -5.84
N LEU A 526 9.58 -16.34 -5.07
CA LEU A 526 8.43 -16.57 -4.21
C LEU A 526 8.80 -16.49 -2.72
N MET A 527 10.05 -16.13 -2.39
CA MET A 527 10.45 -15.91 -1.01
C MET A 527 9.83 -14.62 -0.50
N ILE A 528 8.96 -14.76 0.50
CA ILE A 528 8.25 -13.68 1.14
C ILE A 528 9.04 -13.23 2.38
N GLU A 529 9.40 -11.96 2.47
CA GLU A 529 9.99 -11.38 3.67
C GLU A 529 8.96 -11.42 4.81
N LEU A 530 9.38 -11.97 5.95
CA LEU A 530 8.58 -12.00 7.19
C LEU A 530 9.11 -11.04 8.25
N ASP A 531 10.43 -10.82 8.31
CA ASP A 531 11.03 -9.91 9.27
C ASP A 531 12.49 -9.56 8.91
N LYS A 532 12.93 -8.38 9.31
CA LYS A 532 14.31 -7.92 9.22
C LYS A 532 14.63 -7.02 10.41
N PHE A 533 15.61 -7.43 11.23
CA PHE A 533 15.95 -6.70 12.46
C PHE A 533 17.40 -6.89 12.88
N ASN A 534 17.91 -5.91 13.62
CA ASN A 534 19.28 -5.93 14.14
C ASN A 534 19.39 -6.79 15.41
N VAL A 535 20.47 -7.56 15.53
CA VAL A 535 20.78 -8.38 16.70
C VAL A 535 22.20 -8.14 17.19
N THR A 536 22.38 -8.14 18.51
CA THR A 536 23.70 -8.15 19.13
C THR A 536 24.05 -9.58 19.54
N LEU A 537 25.20 -10.07 19.09
CA LEU A 537 25.67 -11.44 19.29
C LEU A 537 26.88 -11.43 20.24
N ASN A 538 26.70 -11.94 21.45
CA ASN A 538 27.78 -12.13 22.42
C ASN A 538 28.60 -13.39 22.06
N PRO A 539 29.87 -13.50 22.48
CA PRO A 539 30.65 -14.72 22.30
C PRO A 539 29.93 -15.95 22.88
N GLY A 540 29.97 -17.08 22.18
CA GLY A 540 29.25 -18.31 22.53
C GLY A 540 27.81 -18.35 22.01
N SER A 541 26.95 -19.06 22.73
CA SER A 541 25.56 -19.31 22.32
C SER A 541 24.64 -18.13 22.67
N ASN A 542 23.81 -17.72 21.71
CA ASN A 542 22.81 -16.66 21.83
C ASN A 542 21.44 -17.24 21.49
N SER A 543 20.45 -16.97 22.35
CA SER A 543 19.05 -17.33 22.09
C SER A 543 18.29 -16.09 21.62
N ILE A 544 17.82 -16.12 20.38
CA ILE A 544 17.06 -15.02 19.77
C ILE A 544 15.60 -15.44 19.71
N VAL A 545 14.74 -14.59 20.26
CA VAL A 545 13.29 -14.80 20.33
C VAL A 545 12.63 -13.56 19.74
N ARG A 546 11.94 -13.71 18.62
CA ARG A 546 11.29 -12.60 17.90
C ARG A 546 9.83 -12.91 17.66
N ARG A 547 8.93 -12.09 18.19
CA ARG A 547 7.48 -12.30 18.09
C ARG A 547 6.95 -11.85 16.72
N SER A 548 5.91 -12.50 16.21
CA SER A 548 5.29 -12.14 14.93
C SER A 548 4.80 -10.68 14.91
N GLU A 549 4.35 -10.15 16.04
CA GLU A 549 3.86 -8.78 16.17
C GLU A 549 4.96 -7.71 16.06
N GLN A 550 6.23 -8.13 16.11
CA GLN A 550 7.39 -7.24 15.96
C GLN A 550 7.90 -7.20 14.52
N SER A 551 7.22 -7.84 13.57
CA SER A 551 7.66 -7.90 12.17
C SER A 551 7.89 -6.50 11.58
N SER A 552 9.07 -6.29 10.99
CA SER A 552 9.45 -5.08 10.23
C SER A 552 8.63 -4.84 8.96
N VAL A 553 7.78 -5.79 8.58
CA VAL A 553 6.97 -5.77 7.35
C VAL A 553 5.58 -5.19 7.62
N THR A 554 5.07 -5.36 8.84
CA THR A 554 3.64 -5.22 9.11
C THR A 554 3.27 -4.07 10.03
N ILE A 555 1.99 -3.70 9.98
CA ILE A 555 1.36 -2.81 10.96
C ILE A 555 0.19 -3.52 11.67
N PRO A 556 -0.02 -3.29 12.98
CA PRO A 556 -1.11 -3.88 13.73
C PRO A 556 -2.47 -3.33 13.26
N TYR A 557 -3.51 -4.11 13.55
CA TYR A 557 -4.90 -3.79 13.22
C TYR A 557 -5.32 -2.36 13.61
N GLU A 558 -4.92 -1.92 14.80
CA GLU A 558 -5.24 -0.58 15.31
C GLU A 558 -4.72 0.53 14.40
N ARG A 559 -3.54 0.36 13.78
CA ARG A 559 -3.02 1.36 12.83
C ARG A 559 -3.74 1.33 11.49
N THR A 560 -4.17 0.15 11.05
CA THR A 560 -4.89 0.01 9.78
C THR A 560 -6.32 0.54 9.85
N PHE A 561 -7.03 0.26 10.96
CA PHE A 561 -8.49 0.39 11.02
C PHE A 561 -9.04 1.35 12.09
N ARG A 562 -8.25 1.77 13.10
CA ARG A 562 -8.78 2.62 14.18
C ARG A 562 -8.98 4.06 13.70
N SER A 563 -10.06 4.69 14.17
CA SER A 563 -10.33 6.10 13.93
C SER A 563 -9.22 7.00 14.48
N ALA A 564 -8.85 8.04 13.72
CA ALA A 564 -7.93 9.09 14.17
C ALA A 564 -8.57 10.08 15.17
N ALA A 565 -9.84 9.88 15.54
CA ALA A 565 -10.50 10.66 16.59
C ALA A 565 -9.63 10.72 17.86
N PRO A 566 -9.62 11.86 18.57
CA PRO A 566 -8.78 12.05 19.75
C PRO A 566 -9.23 11.08 20.86
N SER A 567 -8.65 9.89 20.86
CA SER A 567 -8.74 9.00 22.00
C SER A 567 -7.82 9.58 23.08
N ASN A 568 -8.40 10.11 24.14
CA ASN A 568 -7.71 10.52 25.37
C ASN A 568 -7.13 9.30 26.14
N GLN A 569 -6.91 8.16 25.49
CA GLN A 569 -6.33 6.97 26.10
C GLN A 569 -4.80 7.12 26.19
N PRO A 570 -4.20 6.97 27.39
CA PRO A 570 -2.75 6.95 27.54
C PRO A 570 -2.14 5.85 26.64
N GLY A 571 -1.08 6.17 25.89
CA GLY A 571 -0.37 5.22 25.04
C GLY A 571 -0.77 5.18 23.56
N THR A 572 -1.76 5.99 23.11
CA THR A 572 -2.15 6.09 21.69
C THR A 572 -1.25 7.03 20.87
N GLU A 573 -0.29 7.67 21.52
CA GLU A 573 0.69 8.57 20.90
C GLU A 573 1.65 7.86 19.93
N VAL A 574 1.78 6.53 20.07
CA VAL A 574 2.66 5.68 19.25
C VAL A 574 2.09 5.42 17.85
N TYR A 575 0.80 5.68 17.61
CA TYR A 575 0.13 5.41 16.34
C TYR A 575 0.07 6.63 15.41
N ARG A 576 0.75 7.71 15.79
CA ARG A 576 0.75 8.98 15.07
C ARG A 576 1.59 8.86 13.79
N PHE A 577 0.97 8.94 12.59
CA PHE A 577 1.57 8.97 11.21
C PHE A 577 1.67 7.66 10.38
N CYS A 578 1.08 6.56 10.81
CA CYS A 578 1.71 5.26 10.58
C CYS A 578 0.88 4.25 9.81
N ASN A 579 0.32 4.68 8.69
CA ASN A 579 -0.63 3.85 7.95
C ASN A 579 0.00 3.09 6.78
N CYS A 580 1.25 3.41 6.39
CA CYS A 580 1.99 2.60 5.44
C CYS A 580 2.56 1.36 6.15
N GLY A 581 2.10 0.19 5.72
CA GLY A 581 2.75 -1.09 5.96
C GLY A 581 1.78 -2.24 5.77
N TRP A 582 2.31 -3.46 5.63
CA TRP A 582 1.48 -4.61 5.32
C TRP A 582 0.54 -4.94 6.49
N PRO A 583 -0.74 -5.30 6.28
CA PRO A 583 -1.61 -5.69 7.39
C PRO A 583 -1.07 -6.91 8.14
N SER A 584 -0.92 -6.82 9.47
CA SER A 584 -0.37 -7.89 10.30
C SER A 584 -1.14 -9.21 10.15
N HIS A 585 -2.46 -9.15 9.96
CA HIS A 585 -3.32 -10.32 9.80
C HIS A 585 -3.07 -11.11 8.50
N LEU A 586 -2.24 -10.58 7.60
CA LEU A 586 -1.76 -11.23 6.38
C LEU A 586 -0.24 -11.45 6.39
N LEU A 587 0.42 -11.42 7.55
CA LEU A 587 1.87 -11.65 7.66
C LEU A 587 2.31 -12.94 6.95
N ILE A 588 1.58 -14.04 7.18
CA ILE A 588 1.82 -15.36 6.58
C ILE A 588 0.71 -15.74 5.59
N PRO A 589 1.01 -16.61 4.59
CA PRO A 589 0.01 -17.10 3.65
C PRO A 589 -1.14 -17.86 4.33
N LYS A 590 -2.29 -17.99 3.66
CA LYS A 590 -3.43 -18.78 4.15
C LYS A 590 -3.07 -20.24 4.41
N GLY A 591 -2.30 -20.88 3.54
CA GLY A 591 -2.05 -22.33 3.62
C GLY A 591 -3.29 -23.14 3.22
N SER A 592 -3.35 -24.40 3.67
CA SER A 592 -4.47 -25.32 3.36
C SER A 592 -5.00 -26.01 4.61
N PRO A 593 -6.23 -26.56 4.59
CA PRO A 593 -6.75 -27.35 5.71
C PRO A 593 -5.90 -28.57 6.08
N GLU A 594 -5.26 -29.19 5.09
CA GLU A 594 -4.40 -30.37 5.28
C GLU A 594 -3.02 -30.00 5.84
N GLY A 595 -2.64 -28.72 5.76
CA GLY A 595 -1.31 -28.22 6.09
C GLY A 595 -0.40 -28.18 4.88
N MET A 596 -0.15 -26.99 4.36
CA MET A 596 0.74 -26.80 3.23
C MET A 596 2.19 -26.64 3.73
N PRO A 597 3.18 -27.34 3.14
CA PRO A 597 4.56 -27.26 3.56
C PRO A 597 5.28 -26.04 2.96
N PHE A 598 6.10 -25.39 3.79
CA PHE A 598 6.93 -24.24 3.44
C PHE A 598 8.36 -24.45 3.96
N ASP A 599 9.31 -23.80 3.31
CA ASP A 599 10.66 -23.61 3.86
C ASP A 599 10.72 -22.23 4.55
N LEU A 600 10.96 -22.24 5.87
CA LEU A 600 11.34 -21.07 6.63
C LEU A 600 12.85 -20.91 6.56
N PHE A 601 13.30 -19.74 6.11
CA PHE A 601 14.70 -19.38 5.97
C PHE A 601 15.06 -18.25 6.93
N ALA A 602 16.20 -18.38 7.60
CA ALA A 602 16.81 -17.30 8.34
C ALA A 602 18.27 -17.12 7.91
N MET A 603 18.69 -15.86 7.82
CA MET A 603 20.07 -15.45 7.58
C MET A 603 20.47 -14.40 8.60
N ILE A 604 21.69 -14.49 9.12
CA ILE A 604 22.31 -13.40 9.87
C ILE A 604 23.47 -12.84 9.02
N SER A 605 23.27 -11.67 8.44
CA SER A 605 24.30 -10.97 7.67
C SER A 605 25.14 -10.04 8.54
N ASP A 606 26.33 -9.70 8.06
CA ASP A 606 27.25 -8.78 8.73
C ASP A 606 26.68 -7.35 8.75
N TYR A 607 26.39 -6.85 9.95
CA TYR A 607 25.83 -5.52 10.16
C TYR A 607 26.72 -4.40 9.59
N THR A 608 28.05 -4.57 9.57
CA THR A 608 28.98 -3.56 9.05
C THR A 608 28.80 -3.34 7.54
N ALA A 609 28.34 -4.37 6.82
CA ALA A 609 28.04 -4.29 5.40
C ALA A 609 26.60 -3.84 5.12
N ASP A 610 25.71 -3.94 6.12
CA ASP A 610 24.27 -3.67 5.99
C ASP A 610 23.88 -2.27 6.48
N THR A 611 24.62 -1.69 7.42
CA THR A 611 24.29 -0.39 8.00
C THR A 611 24.43 0.76 7.00
N VAL A 612 23.53 1.75 7.12
CA VAL A 612 23.62 3.05 6.46
C VAL A 612 24.14 4.15 7.41
N ASN A 613 24.76 3.75 8.53
CA ASN A 613 25.27 4.64 9.59
C ASN A 613 24.20 5.56 10.21
N GLN A 614 22.98 5.04 10.33
CA GLN A 614 21.84 5.70 10.94
C GLN A 614 21.14 4.72 11.88
N GLU A 615 21.17 4.99 13.19
CA GLU A 615 20.41 4.21 14.16
C GLU A 615 18.94 4.63 14.16
N PHE A 616 18.07 3.69 14.47
CA PHE A 616 16.65 3.93 14.69
C PHE A 616 16.11 2.90 15.69
N ASP A 617 15.05 3.27 16.40
CA ASP A 617 14.30 2.35 17.25
C ASP A 617 13.03 1.92 16.51
N GLU A 618 12.86 0.61 16.31
CA GLU A 618 11.66 0.00 15.73
C GLU A 618 10.42 0.29 16.58
N ASN A 619 10.56 0.52 17.89
CA ASN A 619 9.44 0.70 18.81
C ASN A 619 8.96 2.16 18.92
N VAL A 620 9.57 3.09 18.18
CA VAL A 620 9.28 4.53 18.26
C VAL A 620 9.07 5.07 16.84
N ASP A 621 8.27 6.14 16.70
CA ASP A 621 8.06 6.88 15.45
C ASP A 621 7.64 6.04 14.23
N CYS A 622 7.05 4.86 14.48
CA CYS A 622 6.56 3.94 13.45
C CYS A 622 7.62 3.48 12.45
N ASN A 623 8.79 3.14 12.98
CA ASN A 623 9.88 2.57 12.22
C ASN A 623 9.78 1.05 12.07
N ASP A 624 8.63 0.46 12.40
CA ASP A 624 8.36 -0.98 12.43
C ASP A 624 7.75 -1.55 11.15
N SER A 625 7.45 -0.74 10.14
CA SER A 625 7.05 -1.20 8.79
C SER A 625 8.08 -0.90 7.71
N HIS A 626 9.34 -0.73 8.12
CA HIS A 626 10.40 -0.21 7.26
C HIS A 626 10.77 -1.12 6.08
N SER A 627 10.41 -2.41 6.10
CA SER A 627 10.68 -3.32 4.97
C SER A 627 10.01 -2.84 3.67
N PHE A 628 8.75 -2.41 3.73
CA PHE A 628 7.99 -1.94 2.55
C PHE A 628 7.82 -0.42 2.49
N CYS A 629 7.99 0.28 3.61
CA CYS A 629 7.73 1.72 3.70
C CYS A 629 8.97 2.57 3.96
N GLY A 630 10.15 1.95 4.16
CA GLY A 630 11.36 2.67 4.55
C GLY A 630 11.20 3.41 5.89
N LEU A 631 12.02 4.44 6.10
CA LEU A 631 11.91 5.32 7.26
C LEU A 631 11.54 6.73 6.80
N ARG A 632 10.61 7.38 7.51
CA ARG A 632 10.22 8.76 7.21
C ARG A 632 11.41 9.70 7.32
N ASP A 633 11.59 10.55 6.30
CA ASP A 633 12.65 11.57 6.18
C ASP A 633 14.08 11.03 6.40
N ARG A 634 14.29 9.73 6.16
CA ARG A 634 15.52 9.02 6.47
C ARG A 634 15.88 8.02 5.37
N LEU A 635 17.13 7.54 5.38
CA LEU A 635 17.57 6.49 4.47
C LEU A 635 16.86 5.17 4.78
N TYR A 636 16.63 4.35 3.75
CA TYR A 636 16.17 2.99 3.94
C TYR A 636 17.20 2.22 4.76
N PRO A 637 16.83 1.57 5.88
CA PRO A 637 17.75 1.21 6.97
C PRO A 637 18.63 -0.02 6.71
N ASP A 638 18.86 -0.37 5.46
CA ASP A 638 19.61 -1.55 5.04
C ASP A 638 20.23 -1.30 3.67
N ARG A 639 21.56 -1.17 3.62
CA ARG A 639 22.34 -0.86 2.41
C ARG A 639 22.25 -1.96 1.35
N ARG A 640 21.87 -3.19 1.72
CA ARG A 640 21.69 -4.27 0.75
C ARG A 640 20.55 -3.95 -0.21
N ALA A 641 20.58 -4.61 -1.37
CA ALA A 641 19.46 -4.58 -2.29
C ALA A 641 18.21 -5.14 -1.60
N MET A 642 17.07 -4.51 -1.83
CA MET A 642 15.81 -4.96 -1.26
C MET A 642 15.46 -6.35 -1.81
N GLY A 643 15.17 -7.30 -0.91
CA GLY A 643 15.03 -8.72 -1.24
C GLY A 643 16.29 -9.56 -1.09
N TYR A 644 17.42 -8.98 -0.65
CA TYR A 644 18.63 -9.74 -0.33
C TYR A 644 18.33 -10.85 0.71
N PRO A 645 18.79 -12.10 0.48
CA PRO A 645 19.74 -12.51 -0.56
C PRO A 645 19.09 -13.10 -1.84
N PHE A 646 17.77 -13.04 -2.00
CA PHE A 646 17.01 -13.71 -3.06
C PHE A 646 16.71 -12.84 -4.30
N ASP A 647 17.03 -11.55 -4.23
CA ASP A 647 16.84 -10.62 -5.35
C ASP A 647 17.66 -11.02 -6.60
N ARG A 648 18.77 -11.75 -6.40
CA ARG A 648 19.62 -12.27 -7.48
C ARG A 648 19.51 -13.79 -7.65
N ARG A 649 19.84 -14.24 -8.86
CA ARG A 649 20.04 -15.66 -9.13
C ARG A 649 21.25 -16.20 -8.36
N ALA A 650 21.16 -17.45 -7.93
CA ALA A 650 22.30 -18.20 -7.43
C ALA A 650 23.11 -18.81 -8.60
N PRO A 651 24.34 -19.30 -8.38
CA PRO A 651 25.08 -20.06 -9.39
C PRO A 651 24.29 -21.30 -9.85
N ASN A 652 24.44 -21.70 -11.12
CA ASN A 652 23.68 -22.82 -11.72
C ASN A 652 23.84 -24.17 -11.02
N ALA A 653 24.90 -24.35 -10.21
CA ALA A 653 25.12 -25.53 -9.40
C ALA A 653 24.13 -25.64 -8.22
N ILE A 654 23.55 -24.52 -7.78
CA ILE A 654 22.55 -24.46 -6.71
C ILE A 654 21.18 -24.82 -7.29
N ARG A 655 20.66 -26.00 -6.92
CA ARG A 655 19.39 -26.51 -7.45
C ARG A 655 18.23 -26.37 -6.47
N THR A 656 18.52 -26.43 -5.18
CA THR A 656 17.52 -26.31 -4.11
C THR A 656 17.90 -25.19 -3.14
N LEU A 657 16.94 -24.73 -2.34
CA LEU A 657 17.22 -23.78 -1.26
C LEU A 657 18.18 -24.35 -0.21
N GLN A 658 18.15 -25.67 0.01
CA GLN A 658 19.10 -26.35 0.88
C GLN A 658 20.54 -26.26 0.36
N ASP A 659 20.74 -26.37 -0.96
CA ASP A 659 22.06 -26.20 -1.58
C ASP A 659 22.56 -24.77 -1.40
N PHE A 660 21.67 -23.78 -1.48
CA PHE A 660 21.99 -22.36 -1.29
C PHE A 660 22.45 -22.04 0.15
N ALA A 661 21.75 -22.59 1.14
CA ALA A 661 22.03 -22.34 2.55
C ALA A 661 23.23 -23.14 3.08
N ARG A 662 23.43 -24.39 2.62
CA ARG A 662 24.48 -25.31 3.12
C ARG A 662 25.90 -24.72 3.22
N PRO A 663 26.44 -23.94 2.26
CA PRO A 663 27.79 -23.42 2.36
C PRO A 663 27.95 -22.25 3.36
N ASN A 664 26.85 -21.69 3.89
CA ASN A 664 26.86 -20.51 4.74
C ASN A 664 26.37 -20.86 6.15
N SER A 665 27.28 -20.94 7.14
CA SER A 665 26.91 -21.29 8.53
C SER A 665 25.94 -20.30 9.18
N ASN A 666 25.91 -19.06 8.69
CA ASN A 666 25.02 -17.98 9.12
C ASN A 666 23.63 -18.04 8.46
N MET A 667 23.31 -19.12 7.73
CA MET A 667 21.99 -19.39 7.17
C MET A 667 21.42 -20.70 7.76
N ALA A 668 20.11 -20.75 7.96
CA ALA A 668 19.42 -21.96 8.39
C ALA A 668 18.05 -22.09 7.71
N LEU A 669 17.61 -23.34 7.56
CA LEU A 669 16.31 -23.70 7.01
C LEU A 669 15.56 -24.55 8.02
N THR A 670 14.24 -24.43 8.02
CA THR A 670 13.35 -25.33 8.74
C THR A 670 12.04 -25.48 7.99
N ASN A 671 11.56 -26.72 7.92
CA ASN A 671 10.25 -27.01 7.36
C ASN A 671 9.16 -26.52 8.32
N VAL A 672 8.22 -25.74 7.81
CA VAL A 672 7.02 -25.32 8.55
C VAL A 672 5.77 -25.75 7.81
N GLN A 673 4.70 -26.05 8.53
CA GLN A 673 3.38 -26.30 7.96
C GLN A 673 2.44 -25.15 8.29
N ILE A 674 1.73 -24.63 7.30
CA ILE A 674 0.66 -23.66 7.52
C ILE A 674 -0.69 -24.35 7.34
N ARG A 675 -1.47 -24.40 8.42
CA ARG A 675 -2.80 -25.04 8.45
C ARG A 675 -3.89 -24.00 8.58
N PHE A 676 -4.79 -24.00 7.60
CA PHE A 676 -5.98 -23.16 7.59
C PHE A 676 -7.15 -23.84 8.31
N THR A 677 -7.71 -23.19 9.32
CA THR A 677 -8.94 -23.63 9.99
C THR A 677 -10.10 -22.79 9.48
N ASN A 678 -11.09 -23.43 8.86
CA ASN A 678 -12.29 -22.74 8.35
C ASN A 678 -13.28 -22.43 9.49
N SER A 679 -12.83 -21.64 10.46
CA SER A 679 -13.62 -21.13 11.58
C SER A 679 -13.51 -19.61 11.63
N VAL A 680 -14.63 -18.96 11.97
CA VAL A 680 -14.70 -17.51 12.15
C VAL A 680 -14.59 -17.21 13.64
N ILE A 681 -13.58 -16.44 14.03
CA ILE A 681 -13.35 -15.98 15.40
C ILE A 681 -13.62 -14.47 15.46
N ALA A 682 -14.47 -14.02 16.37
CA ALA A 682 -14.68 -12.59 16.58
C ALA A 682 -13.42 -11.96 17.21
N ARG A 683 -13.03 -10.77 16.75
CA ARG A 683 -12.04 -9.94 17.46
C ARG A 683 -12.67 -9.48 18.78
N THR A 684 -12.06 -9.87 19.89
CA THR A 684 -12.43 -9.44 21.25
C THR A 684 -11.78 -8.11 21.60
#